data_AF-A0A8C9SN76-F1
#
_entry.id   AF-A0A8C9SN76-F1
#
_cell.length_a   1.000
_cell.length_b   1.000
_cell.length_c   1.000
_cell.angle_alpha   90.00
_cell.angle_beta   90.00
_cell.angle_gamma   90.00
#
_symmetry.space_group_name_H-M   'P 1'
#
loop_
_entity.id
_entity.type
_entity.pdbx_description
1 polymer ?
#
loop_
_entity_poly.entity_id
_entity_poly.type
_entity_poly.pdbx_seq_one_letter_code
_entity_poly.pdbx_strand_id
1 'polypeptide(L)'
;VKNCLFKCGVKYIQTDGFSVVGCIDCATCPLQGKPPTKKAKVLHKAAWSSKIGTFLYSQGVGQLLNGTMTGQDAVATGFDWDTYLTENGFDAAPVTCFRHVPLYSQWDDVTVGLKVEVLDSDAVLPSKVYWIASIICLAGYKALLRYEGFEDDSSHDFWCNLGTVDIHPIGWCAVNGKLLVPPQSVHQRIKNWKKYLMNRLVGAHTLPVDFYIKMAESMKYPFRQGMHVEVVDRTLVSRTRTAVVDTVIGGRLRLLYEDAGLEAGGEALSDFWCHMWSPLLHPVGWSCKVGHVIKSSDKRVDMSSHPTFRKIYCDSVPHLFKKVRTVYMEGGFFQEGMKLEAIDPLNLGNICVATVRKVLLDGYLMVGLDGVETEDGWFCYHASSHAILPVGFCEKNQIPLTLPAGYDRVTFTWPKYLEETGAIAAPARLFNTDCPGHGFAPGMKLEAVDLMEPRLVCVATVRRCAGRLLLLHFDGWEPEFDQWVDYQSPDIYPVGWCEITGYQLQPPIASEPAPREEAPKKPKLLGKKSMFDYLQHRTLPLALLLAEFLKFIFVRIPILRFIRPLLPASHPRHHSHAIPEKKMVKKKLANLISKNLPPPRARQRSPGSDPSLKAEELGDDSESPFPATPFFCQGLDAPSYRRSSTKTTSQDS
;
A
#
# COMPACT_ATOMS: atom_id res chain seq x y z
N VAL A 1 9.46 23.99 -28.87
CA VAL A 1 10.86 23.49 -28.95
C VAL A 1 11.74 24.32 -29.90
N LYS A 2 11.59 24.25 -31.24
CA LYS A 2 12.48 24.96 -32.21
C LYS A 2 12.74 26.47 -31.93
N ASN A 3 11.77 27.21 -31.38
CA ASN A 3 11.92 28.65 -31.10
C ASN A 3 12.53 29.01 -29.72
N CYS A 4 12.73 28.07 -28.78
CA CYS A 4 13.42 28.37 -27.52
C CYS A 4 14.94 28.28 -27.67
N LEU A 5 15.43 27.26 -28.37
CA LEU A 5 16.86 27.05 -28.64
C LEU A 5 17.52 28.20 -29.41
N PHE A 6 16.74 28.98 -30.18
CA PHE A 6 17.24 30.13 -30.93
C PHE A 6 17.37 31.43 -30.14
N LYS A 7 16.90 31.51 -28.88
CA LYS A 7 16.93 32.74 -28.07
C LYS A 7 17.79 32.67 -26.80
N CYS A 8 18.11 31.48 -26.29
CA CYS A 8 19.01 31.35 -25.15
C CYS A 8 20.49 31.38 -25.62
N GLY A 9 21.06 32.58 -25.67
CA GLY A 9 22.45 32.79 -26.02
C GLY A 9 23.43 32.30 -24.95
N VAL A 10 23.95 31.07 -25.11
CA VAL A 10 25.06 30.56 -24.29
C VAL A 10 26.31 31.41 -24.50
N LYS A 11 26.78 32.11 -23.45
CA LYS A 11 28.01 32.92 -23.43
C LYS A 11 29.04 32.26 -22.51
N TYR A 12 30.21 32.00 -23.07
CA TYR A 12 31.35 31.42 -22.36
C TYR A 12 31.95 32.49 -21.44
N ILE A 13 32.04 32.21 -20.13
CA ILE A 13 32.80 33.02 -19.18
C ILE A 13 34.03 32.20 -18.80
N GLN A 14 35.19 32.66 -19.28
CA GLN A 14 36.48 32.13 -18.87
C GLN A 14 37.00 33.01 -17.74
N THR A 15 36.97 32.49 -16.52
CA THR A 15 37.68 33.03 -15.36
C THR A 15 38.78 32.06 -14.98
N ASP A 16 39.95 32.57 -14.63
CA ASP A 16 41.16 31.76 -14.43
C ASP A 16 40.91 30.57 -13.48
N GLY A 17 41.03 29.36 -14.02
CA GLY A 17 40.87 28.09 -13.31
C GLY A 17 39.61 27.27 -13.64
N PHE A 18 38.51 27.88 -14.12
CA PHE A 18 37.25 27.15 -14.35
C PHE A 18 36.52 27.56 -15.65
N SER A 19 36.05 26.56 -16.42
CA SER A 19 35.18 26.80 -17.59
C SER A 19 33.72 26.82 -17.19
N VAL A 20 33.10 28.01 -17.13
CA VAL A 20 31.69 28.17 -16.78
C VAL A 20 30.84 28.37 -18.04
N VAL A 21 29.82 27.52 -18.22
CA VAL A 21 28.82 27.71 -19.29
C VAL A 21 27.72 28.67 -18.78
N GLY A 22 27.98 29.96 -18.91
CA GLY A 22 27.03 31.02 -18.55
C GLY A 22 25.88 31.14 -19.56
N CYS A 23 24.66 31.40 -19.05
CA CYS A 23 23.47 31.56 -19.89
C CYS A 23 22.55 32.67 -19.35
N ILE A 24 22.98 33.93 -19.45
CA ILE A 24 22.15 35.13 -19.20
C ILE A 24 22.56 36.21 -20.21
N ASP A 25 21.66 36.63 -21.10
CA ASP A 25 20.91 37.89 -20.89
C ASP A 25 19.76 38.04 -21.89
N CYS A 26 18.64 38.65 -21.46
CA CYS A 26 17.43 38.82 -22.27
C CYS A 26 17.04 40.30 -22.31
N ALA A 27 17.68 41.06 -23.19
CA ALA A 27 17.46 42.50 -23.34
C ALA A 27 17.07 42.88 -24.78
N THR A 28 15.84 43.41 -24.89
CA THR A 28 15.32 44.32 -25.94
C THR A 28 15.65 44.04 -27.42
N CYS A 29 14.61 43.72 -28.20
CA CYS A 29 14.57 44.00 -29.64
C CYS A 29 13.21 44.65 -29.97
N PRO A 30 13.15 45.78 -30.70
CA PRO A 30 11.93 46.56 -30.86
C PRO A 30 10.96 45.90 -31.85
N LEU A 31 9.84 45.39 -31.33
CA LEU A 31 8.71 45.02 -32.18
C LEU A 31 7.97 46.30 -32.62
N GLN A 32 8.00 46.60 -33.92
CA GLN A 32 7.03 47.51 -34.53
C GLN A 32 5.64 46.87 -34.45
N GLY A 33 4.90 47.22 -33.40
CA GLY A 33 3.52 46.78 -33.16
C GLY A 33 2.89 47.67 -32.09
N LYS A 34 1.68 48.17 -32.34
CA LYS A 34 1.02 49.12 -31.43
C LYS A 34 0.78 48.49 -30.04
N PRO A 35 0.97 49.24 -28.94
CA PRO A 35 0.93 48.67 -27.59
C PRO A 35 -0.49 48.27 -27.17
N PRO A 36 -0.71 47.08 -26.58
CA PRO A 36 -1.95 46.76 -25.89
C PRO A 36 -2.04 47.56 -24.58
N THR A 37 -3.26 47.99 -24.23
CA THR A 37 -3.53 48.92 -23.12
C THR A 37 -3.18 48.35 -21.74
N LYS A 38 -2.73 49.24 -20.84
CA LYS A 38 -2.36 48.94 -19.44
C LYS A 38 -3.52 48.30 -18.64
N LYS A 39 -3.60 46.96 -18.58
CA LYS A 39 -4.18 46.13 -17.49
C LYS A 39 -4.10 44.63 -17.81
N ALA A 40 -2.90 44.06 -17.72
CA ALA A 40 -2.71 42.61 -17.71
C ALA A 40 -1.68 42.23 -16.63
N LYS A 41 -2.15 41.63 -15.52
CA LYS A 41 -1.26 41.07 -14.49
C LYS A 41 -0.75 39.70 -14.97
N VAL A 42 0.52 39.63 -15.34
CA VAL A 42 1.18 38.35 -15.60
C VAL A 42 1.45 37.66 -14.25
N LEU A 43 0.78 36.53 -14.00
CA LEU A 43 0.96 35.72 -12.80
C LEU A 43 2.25 34.89 -12.90
N HIS A 44 3.22 35.17 -12.02
CA HIS A 44 4.45 34.36 -11.88
C HIS A 44 4.12 32.94 -11.38
N LYS A 45 4.01 31.96 -12.29
CA LYS A 45 3.88 30.53 -11.95
C LYS A 45 5.21 29.84 -11.57
N ALA A 46 6.36 30.39 -11.96
CA ALA A 46 7.66 29.73 -11.78
C ALA A 46 8.14 29.62 -10.32
N ALA A 47 7.72 30.54 -9.44
CA ALA A 47 8.11 30.55 -8.03
C ALA A 47 7.43 29.46 -7.17
N TRP A 48 6.68 28.54 -7.79
CA TRP A 48 5.99 27.46 -7.09
C TRP A 48 6.84 26.19 -6.94
N SER A 49 7.81 25.93 -7.84
CA SER A 49 8.58 24.67 -7.85
C SER A 49 9.42 24.47 -6.59
N SER A 50 10.10 25.51 -6.11
CA SER A 50 10.86 25.45 -4.84
C SER A 50 9.94 25.24 -3.63
N LYS A 51 8.74 25.83 -3.64
CA LYS A 51 7.70 25.57 -2.63
C LYS A 51 7.10 24.17 -2.72
N ILE A 52 7.11 23.53 -3.89
CA ILE A 52 6.67 22.13 -4.06
C ILE A 52 7.70 21.18 -3.46
N GLY A 53 9.00 21.42 -3.66
CA GLY A 53 10.06 20.67 -2.96
C GLY A 53 9.93 20.77 -1.43
N THR A 54 9.70 21.97 -0.89
CA THR A 54 9.42 22.14 0.54
C THR A 54 8.09 21.50 0.97
N PHE A 55 7.07 21.49 0.11
CA PHE A 55 5.77 20.86 0.40
C PHE A 55 5.88 19.33 0.51
N LEU A 56 6.57 18.68 -0.44
CA LEU A 56 6.86 17.25 -0.39
C LEU A 56 7.66 16.91 0.88
N TYR A 57 8.70 17.69 1.20
CA TYR A 57 9.46 17.54 2.43
C TYR A 57 8.62 17.76 3.70
N SER A 58 7.65 18.69 3.67
CA SER A 58 6.79 19.01 4.82
C SER A 58 5.72 17.96 5.12
N GLN A 59 5.25 17.20 4.11
CA GLN A 59 4.28 16.11 4.35
C GLN A 59 4.93 14.87 4.99
N GLY A 60 6.26 14.73 4.89
CA GLY A 60 7.01 13.66 5.56
C GLY A 60 7.21 13.84 7.08
N VAL A 61 6.79 14.98 7.66
CA VAL A 61 7.02 15.29 9.10
C VAL A 61 5.70 15.46 9.86
N GLY A 62 4.90 14.40 9.87
CA GLY A 62 3.92 14.19 10.94
C GLY A 62 4.66 13.79 12.23
N GLN A 63 4.72 14.66 13.23
CA GLN A 63 5.32 14.32 14.53
C GLN A 63 4.56 13.17 15.21
N LEU A 64 5.15 11.96 15.15
CA LEU A 64 4.74 10.84 15.98
C LEU A 64 5.14 11.11 17.43
N LEU A 65 4.15 11.43 18.28
CA LEU A 65 4.31 11.41 19.73
C LEU A 65 4.36 9.95 20.23
N ASN A 66 5.46 9.25 19.91
CA ASN A 66 6.11 8.21 20.71
C ASN A 66 7.26 7.55 19.91
N GLY A 67 8.50 7.90 20.25
CA GLY A 67 9.66 6.99 20.22
C GLY A 67 10.05 6.29 18.91
N THR A 68 9.60 6.74 17.74
CA THR A 68 10.00 6.17 16.44
C THR A 68 10.92 7.16 15.72
N MET A 69 12.11 6.72 15.33
CA MET A 69 13.17 7.58 14.78
C MET A 69 12.74 8.26 13.47
N THR A 70 13.03 9.56 13.34
CA THR A 70 12.82 10.33 12.11
C THR A 70 13.88 9.99 11.06
N GLY A 71 13.51 10.05 9.77
CA GLY A 71 14.29 9.54 8.63
C GLY A 71 15.66 10.18 8.31
N GLN A 72 16.27 10.92 9.23
CA GLN A 72 17.67 11.36 9.11
C GLN A 72 18.66 10.44 9.87
N ASP A 73 18.19 9.67 10.87
CA ASP A 73 19.02 8.71 11.60
C ASP A 73 18.99 7.29 10.99
N ALA A 74 18.15 7.05 9.98
CA ALA A 74 17.98 5.74 9.31
C ALA A 74 19.11 5.38 8.32
N VAL A 75 20.03 6.30 8.04
CA VAL A 75 21.11 6.11 7.04
C VAL A 75 22.17 5.08 7.50
N ALA A 76 22.20 4.71 8.78
CA ALA A 76 23.24 3.85 9.35
C ALA A 76 23.11 2.33 9.04
N THR A 77 21.93 1.85 8.63
CA THR A 77 21.67 0.40 8.34
C THR A 77 20.61 0.15 7.26
N GLY A 78 20.31 1.15 6.41
CA GLY A 78 19.26 1.03 5.38
C GLY A 78 19.63 0.13 4.20
N PHE A 79 18.64 -0.60 3.65
CA PHE A 79 18.78 -1.30 2.37
C PHE A 79 18.77 -0.31 1.21
N ASP A 80 19.60 -0.59 0.21
CA ASP A 80 19.75 0.20 -1.01
C ASP A 80 19.38 -0.64 -2.25
N TRP A 81 18.36 -0.17 -2.98
CA TRP A 81 17.98 -0.72 -4.27
C TRP A 81 19.08 -0.59 -5.33
N ASP A 82 19.89 0.48 -5.27
CA ASP A 82 20.82 0.84 -6.34
C ASP A 82 21.94 -0.21 -6.44
N THR A 83 22.54 -0.53 -5.29
CA THR A 83 23.47 -1.65 -5.12
C THR A 83 22.78 -2.99 -5.40
N TYR A 84 21.61 -3.24 -4.82
CA TYR A 84 20.93 -4.54 -4.92
C TYR A 84 20.55 -4.94 -6.35
N LEU A 85 20.08 -3.99 -7.17
CA LEU A 85 19.78 -4.23 -8.59
C LEU A 85 21.07 -4.41 -9.41
N THR A 86 22.08 -3.57 -9.16
CA THR A 86 23.32 -3.54 -9.96
C THR A 86 24.19 -4.78 -9.76
N GLU A 87 24.41 -5.21 -8.51
CA GLU A 87 25.28 -6.36 -8.20
C GLU A 87 24.72 -7.70 -8.71
N ASN A 88 23.38 -7.81 -8.77
CA ASN A 88 22.69 -9.05 -9.13
C ASN A 88 22.16 -9.05 -10.58
N GLY A 89 22.18 -7.91 -11.27
CA GLY A 89 21.61 -7.77 -12.61
C GLY A 89 20.08 -7.98 -12.63
N PHE A 90 19.37 -7.51 -11.61
CA PHE A 90 17.92 -7.69 -11.50
C PHE A 90 17.13 -6.63 -12.28
N ASP A 91 16.11 -7.08 -13.03
CA ASP A 91 15.10 -6.20 -13.62
C ASP A 91 14.04 -5.80 -12.58
N ALA A 92 13.58 -4.55 -12.61
CA ALA A 92 12.46 -4.08 -11.81
C ALA A 92 11.19 -3.92 -12.67
N ALA A 93 10.02 -4.17 -12.06
CA ALA A 93 8.75 -3.92 -12.72
C ALA A 93 8.57 -2.40 -12.99
N PRO A 94 8.26 -1.98 -14.23
CA PRO A 94 8.12 -0.56 -14.56
C PRO A 94 6.86 0.06 -13.94
N VAL A 95 6.88 1.37 -13.69
CA VAL A 95 5.74 2.12 -13.10
C VAL A 95 4.43 1.91 -13.90
N THR A 96 4.52 1.69 -15.21
CA THR A 96 3.37 1.40 -16.09
C THR A 96 2.62 0.10 -15.76
N CYS A 97 3.19 -0.81 -14.97
CA CYS A 97 2.48 -1.97 -14.44
C CYS A 97 1.47 -1.59 -13.31
N PHE A 98 1.69 -0.46 -12.63
CA PHE A 98 1.02 -0.12 -11.37
C PHE A 98 0.02 1.04 -11.55
N ARG A 99 -1.26 0.72 -11.75
CA ARG A 99 -2.28 1.74 -12.10
C ARG A 99 -2.66 2.74 -11.00
N HIS A 100 -2.21 2.52 -9.76
CA HIS A 100 -2.67 3.24 -8.57
C HIS A 100 -1.60 4.17 -7.98
N VAL A 101 -0.37 4.16 -8.51
CA VAL A 101 0.77 4.91 -7.96
C VAL A 101 0.91 6.29 -8.61
N PRO A 102 1.65 7.23 -7.97
CA PRO A 102 1.99 8.52 -8.55
C PRO A 102 2.54 8.43 -9.98
N LEU A 103 2.31 9.46 -10.80
CA LEU A 103 2.81 9.56 -12.18
C LEU A 103 2.45 8.42 -13.16
N TYR A 104 1.68 7.39 -12.79
CA TYR A 104 1.30 6.27 -13.67
C TYR A 104 0.85 6.73 -15.07
N SER A 105 -0.08 7.67 -15.14
CA SER A 105 -0.64 8.22 -16.38
C SER A 105 0.29 9.16 -17.18
N GLN A 106 1.53 9.36 -16.70
CA GLN A 106 2.55 10.22 -17.29
C GLN A 106 3.82 9.44 -17.63
N TRP A 107 3.92 8.18 -17.21
CA TRP A 107 5.18 7.45 -17.27
C TRP A 107 5.59 7.04 -18.70
N ASP A 108 4.66 7.04 -19.65
CA ASP A 108 4.96 6.83 -21.07
C ASP A 108 5.90 7.92 -21.65
N ASP A 109 5.94 9.12 -21.04
CA ASP A 109 6.89 10.18 -21.39
C ASP A 109 8.31 9.95 -20.80
N VAL A 110 8.51 8.92 -19.95
CA VAL A 110 9.78 8.61 -19.25
C VAL A 110 10.45 7.39 -19.89
N THR A 111 11.43 7.63 -20.76
CA THR A 111 12.12 6.56 -21.50
C THR A 111 13.64 6.57 -21.29
N VAL A 112 14.28 5.44 -21.55
CA VAL A 112 15.73 5.37 -21.74
C VAL A 112 16.15 6.33 -22.86
N GLY A 113 17.32 6.95 -22.72
CA GLY A 113 17.88 7.94 -23.65
C GLY A 113 17.42 9.39 -23.44
N LEU A 114 16.47 9.65 -22.54
CA LEU A 114 16.09 11.03 -22.18
C LEU A 114 17.27 11.80 -21.59
N LYS A 115 17.37 13.09 -21.96
CA LYS A 115 18.35 14.03 -21.40
C LYS A 115 17.71 14.83 -20.27
N VAL A 116 18.40 14.98 -19.15
CA VAL A 116 17.95 15.73 -17.96
C VAL A 116 19.08 16.63 -17.44
N GLU A 117 18.71 17.74 -16.80
CA GLU A 117 19.63 18.58 -16.02
C GLU A 117 19.56 18.13 -14.55
N VAL A 118 20.70 17.79 -13.96
CA VAL A 118 20.81 17.19 -12.63
C VAL A 118 21.93 17.83 -11.84
N LEU A 119 21.86 17.80 -10.51
CA LEU A 119 22.90 18.34 -9.64
C LEU A 119 24.23 17.60 -9.89
N ASP A 120 25.31 18.34 -10.16
CA ASP A 120 26.65 17.75 -10.31
C ASP A 120 27.24 17.48 -8.92
N SER A 121 27.32 16.20 -8.56
CA SER A 121 27.94 15.69 -7.33
C SER A 121 29.45 15.86 -7.29
N ASP A 122 30.09 15.94 -8.46
CA ASP A 122 31.54 15.90 -8.63
C ASP A 122 32.13 17.33 -8.73
N ALA A 123 31.27 18.34 -8.57
CA ALA A 123 31.63 19.74 -8.63
C ALA A 123 32.40 20.20 -7.37
N VAL A 124 33.65 20.62 -7.54
CA VAL A 124 34.50 21.23 -6.50
C VAL A 124 34.04 22.64 -6.09
N LEU A 125 32.86 23.09 -6.54
CA LEU A 125 32.35 24.45 -6.30
C LEU A 125 31.44 24.48 -5.05
N PRO A 126 31.56 25.50 -4.18
CA PRO A 126 30.74 25.62 -2.97
C PRO A 126 29.28 25.99 -3.24
N SER A 127 28.90 26.21 -4.50
CA SER A 127 27.54 26.50 -4.95
C SER A 127 26.99 25.33 -5.75
N LYS A 128 25.71 24.99 -5.56
CA LYS A 128 25.01 24.00 -6.37
C LYS A 128 25.08 24.36 -7.86
N VAL A 129 25.79 23.54 -8.62
CA VAL A 129 25.87 23.57 -10.08
C VAL A 129 25.30 22.27 -10.65
N TYR A 130 24.93 22.30 -11.92
CA TYR A 130 24.21 21.21 -12.56
C TYR A 130 24.97 20.74 -13.79
N TRP A 131 24.71 19.52 -14.23
CA TRP A 131 25.15 19.03 -15.52
C TRP A 131 24.04 18.27 -16.25
N ILE A 132 24.28 17.97 -17.53
CA ILE A 132 23.35 17.21 -18.35
C ILE A 132 23.71 15.73 -18.26
N ALA A 133 22.72 14.89 -17.99
CA ALA A 133 22.84 13.44 -17.97
C ALA A 133 21.81 12.77 -18.89
N SER A 134 22.11 11.53 -19.29
CA SER A 134 21.22 10.62 -20.00
C SER A 134 20.67 9.55 -19.07
N ILE A 135 19.38 9.21 -19.20
CA ILE A 135 18.84 7.97 -18.64
C ILE A 135 19.40 6.77 -19.42
N ILE A 136 20.15 5.89 -18.74
CA ILE A 136 20.73 4.66 -19.29
C ILE A 136 19.82 3.45 -19.00
N CYS A 137 19.25 3.38 -17.81
CA CYS A 137 18.33 2.32 -17.38
C CYS A 137 17.20 2.90 -16.53
N LEU A 138 16.05 2.20 -16.47
CA LEU A 138 14.90 2.53 -15.64
C LEU A 138 14.52 1.31 -14.79
N ALA A 139 14.35 1.52 -13.50
CA ALA A 139 13.95 0.50 -12.53
C ALA A 139 12.89 1.08 -11.57
N GLY A 140 11.60 0.88 -11.90
CA GLY A 140 10.52 1.57 -11.21
C GLY A 140 10.65 3.10 -11.35
N TYR A 141 10.67 3.82 -10.22
CA TYR A 141 10.95 5.27 -10.17
C TYR A 141 12.45 5.62 -10.24
N LYS A 142 13.34 4.64 -10.09
CA LYS A 142 14.79 4.85 -10.16
C LYS A 142 15.28 4.84 -11.60
N ALA A 143 16.26 5.69 -11.88
CA ALA A 143 16.89 5.84 -13.18
C ALA A 143 18.41 5.84 -12.99
N LEU A 144 19.11 4.98 -13.74
CA LEU A 144 20.57 5.01 -13.85
C LEU A 144 20.94 6.11 -14.83
N LEU A 145 21.73 7.08 -14.37
CA LEU A 145 22.15 8.24 -15.14
C LEU A 145 23.63 8.19 -15.50
N ARG A 146 23.96 8.67 -16.71
CA ARG A 146 25.33 8.95 -17.15
C ARG A 146 25.46 10.40 -17.58
N TYR A 147 26.45 11.11 -17.05
CA TYR A 147 26.75 12.48 -17.47
C TYR A 147 27.19 12.57 -18.94
N GLU A 148 26.74 13.59 -19.66
CA GLU A 148 27.22 13.87 -21.02
C GLU A 148 28.71 14.23 -21.00
N GLY A 149 29.49 13.58 -21.86
CA GLY A 149 30.96 13.66 -21.90
C GLY A 149 31.68 12.36 -21.51
N PHE A 150 31.00 11.42 -20.86
CA PHE A 150 31.53 10.08 -20.56
C PHE A 150 31.38 9.09 -21.73
N GLU A 151 30.40 9.29 -22.61
CA GLU A 151 30.10 8.39 -23.74
C GLU A 151 29.78 6.96 -23.25
N ASP A 152 30.62 5.98 -23.59
CA ASP A 152 30.44 4.58 -23.21
C ASP A 152 31.01 4.24 -21.81
N ASP A 153 31.72 5.19 -21.18
CA ASP A 153 32.37 5.07 -19.86
C ASP A 153 31.32 5.04 -18.73
N SER A 154 31.00 3.84 -18.23
CA SER A 154 30.02 3.63 -17.15
C SER A 154 30.60 3.82 -15.74
N SER A 155 31.86 4.23 -15.60
CA SER A 155 32.55 4.25 -14.30
C SER A 155 32.02 5.30 -13.31
N HIS A 156 31.24 6.26 -13.80
CA HIS A 156 30.58 7.31 -13.01
C HIS A 156 29.06 7.31 -13.27
N ASP A 157 28.49 6.16 -13.67
CA ASP A 157 27.04 6.00 -13.72
C ASP A 157 26.49 6.00 -12.28
N PHE A 158 25.42 6.74 -12.05
CA PHE A 158 24.82 6.87 -10.73
C PHE A 158 23.31 6.73 -10.79
N TRP A 159 22.75 6.04 -9.81
CA TRP A 159 21.31 5.94 -9.66
C TRP A 159 20.73 7.22 -9.05
N CYS A 160 19.51 7.53 -9.45
CA CYS A 160 18.69 8.57 -8.85
C CYS A 160 17.24 8.12 -8.83
N ASN A 161 16.43 8.66 -7.93
CA ASN A 161 14.99 8.49 -7.99
C ASN A 161 14.36 9.75 -8.58
N LEU A 162 13.60 9.57 -9.67
CA LEU A 162 13.02 10.66 -10.45
C LEU A 162 12.02 11.51 -9.63
N GLY A 163 11.50 10.98 -8.52
CA GLY A 163 10.57 11.69 -7.64
C GLY A 163 11.20 12.46 -6.47
N THR A 164 12.40 12.10 -6.02
CA THR A 164 13.06 12.74 -4.85
C THR A 164 14.19 13.70 -5.24
N VAL A 165 14.89 13.42 -6.33
CA VAL A 165 16.09 14.16 -6.75
C VAL A 165 15.72 15.47 -7.46
N ASP A 166 16.60 16.46 -7.34
CA ASP A 166 16.56 17.77 -8.01
C ASP A 166 16.92 17.65 -9.51
N ILE A 167 16.10 16.87 -10.22
CA ILE A 167 16.14 16.60 -11.66
C ILE A 167 15.29 17.62 -12.40
N HIS A 168 15.70 18.00 -13.61
CA HIS A 168 15.02 19.02 -14.39
C HIS A 168 15.01 18.73 -15.90
N PRO A 169 14.02 19.25 -16.65
CA PRO A 169 14.05 19.23 -18.10
C PRO A 169 15.13 20.18 -18.65
N ILE A 170 15.68 19.86 -19.83
CA ILE A 170 16.70 20.69 -20.48
C ILE A 170 16.18 22.12 -20.70
N GLY A 171 16.96 23.10 -20.22
CA GLY A 171 16.67 24.53 -20.25
C GLY A 171 16.24 25.12 -18.89
N TRP A 172 15.99 24.30 -17.86
CA TRP A 172 15.60 24.79 -16.54
C TRP A 172 16.68 25.65 -15.89
N CYS A 173 17.96 25.26 -16.00
CA CYS A 173 19.08 26.01 -15.46
C CYS A 173 19.16 27.41 -16.04
N ALA A 174 18.99 27.54 -17.37
CA ALA A 174 18.97 28.83 -18.05
C ALA A 174 17.80 29.72 -17.60
N VAL A 175 16.62 29.13 -17.33
CA VAL A 175 15.44 29.87 -16.82
C VAL A 175 15.64 30.32 -15.37
N ASN A 176 16.35 29.55 -14.55
CA ASN A 176 16.52 29.78 -13.11
C ASN A 176 17.88 30.41 -12.74
N GLY A 177 18.68 30.84 -13.72
CA GLY A 177 20.00 31.44 -13.49
C GLY A 177 21.02 30.49 -12.84
N LYS A 178 20.89 29.18 -13.10
CA LYS A 178 21.84 28.15 -12.65
C LYS A 178 22.89 27.89 -13.73
N LEU A 179 24.05 27.43 -13.30
CA LEU A 179 25.20 27.18 -14.16
C LEU A 179 25.29 25.70 -14.51
N LEU A 180 25.54 25.42 -15.80
CA LEU A 180 25.98 24.12 -16.25
C LEU A 180 27.50 24.05 -16.17
N VAL A 181 28.03 23.12 -15.39
CA VAL A 181 29.48 22.90 -15.20
C VAL A 181 29.79 21.43 -15.52
N PRO A 182 30.76 21.14 -16.43
CA PRO A 182 31.11 19.77 -16.75
C PRO A 182 31.85 19.07 -15.59
N PRO A 183 31.55 17.79 -15.28
CA PRO A 183 32.22 17.05 -14.22
C PRO A 183 33.73 17.02 -14.40
N GLN A 184 34.47 17.15 -13.31
CA GLN A 184 35.91 17.41 -13.32
C GLN A 184 36.71 16.30 -14.04
N SER A 185 36.26 15.06 -13.91
CA SER A 185 36.82 13.84 -14.52
C SER A 185 36.77 13.79 -16.05
N VAL A 186 35.79 14.48 -16.67
CA VAL A 186 35.68 14.61 -18.13
C VAL A 186 36.00 16.01 -18.66
N HIS A 187 36.04 17.03 -17.80
CA HIS A 187 36.20 18.44 -18.19
C HIS A 187 37.30 18.68 -19.23
N GLN A 188 38.49 18.09 -19.03
CA GLN A 188 39.65 18.25 -19.91
C GLN A 188 39.56 17.47 -21.24
N ARG A 189 38.71 16.43 -21.32
CA ARG A 189 38.57 15.58 -22.52
C ARG A 189 37.95 16.36 -23.69
N ILE A 190 37.06 17.33 -23.41
CA ILE A 190 36.31 18.10 -24.41
C ILE A 190 36.66 19.59 -24.33
N LYS A 191 37.28 20.13 -25.40
CA LYS A 191 37.69 21.55 -25.47
C LYS A 191 36.56 22.54 -25.74
N ASN A 192 35.48 22.12 -26.39
CA ASN A 192 34.36 22.99 -26.76
C ASN A 192 33.02 22.35 -26.36
N TRP A 193 32.74 22.41 -25.05
CA TRP A 193 31.52 21.91 -24.43
C TRP A 193 30.24 22.47 -25.07
N LYS A 194 30.24 23.74 -25.52
CA LYS A 194 29.10 24.34 -26.22
C LYS A 194 28.81 23.60 -27.54
N LYS A 195 29.82 23.36 -28.38
CA LYS A 195 29.65 22.61 -29.65
C LYS A 195 29.24 21.16 -29.38
N TYR A 196 29.86 20.53 -28.38
CA TYR A 196 29.54 19.17 -27.96
C TYR A 196 28.07 19.02 -27.55
N LEU A 197 27.62 19.79 -26.54
CA LEU A 197 26.23 19.74 -26.06
C LEU A 197 25.23 20.12 -27.16
N MET A 198 25.52 21.13 -27.99
CA MET A 198 24.64 21.47 -29.12
C MET A 198 24.44 20.28 -30.05
N ASN A 199 25.49 19.53 -30.40
CA ASN A 199 25.38 18.33 -31.23
C ASN A 199 24.58 17.21 -30.53
N ARG A 200 24.80 16.99 -29.23
CA ARG A 200 24.16 15.92 -28.43
C ARG A 200 22.68 16.17 -28.12
N LEU A 201 22.26 17.44 -28.13
CA LEU A 201 20.90 17.87 -27.82
C LEU A 201 20.02 18.09 -29.08
N VAL A 202 20.57 18.04 -30.29
CA VAL A 202 19.73 18.12 -31.51
C VAL A 202 18.82 16.90 -31.60
N GLY A 203 17.52 17.11 -31.53
CA GLY A 203 16.52 16.04 -31.60
C GLY A 203 16.39 15.19 -30.33
N ALA A 204 17.13 15.53 -29.26
CA ALA A 204 17.02 14.85 -27.99
C ALA A 204 15.67 15.15 -27.30
N HIS A 205 15.13 14.15 -26.62
CA HIS A 205 13.96 14.27 -25.75
C HIS A 205 14.38 14.54 -24.31
N THR A 206 13.49 15.18 -23.54
CA THR A 206 13.69 15.52 -22.13
C THR A 206 12.37 15.40 -21.37
N LEU A 207 12.41 15.45 -20.04
CA LEU A 207 11.22 15.33 -19.19
C LEU A 207 10.14 16.37 -19.53
N PRO A 208 8.85 16.05 -19.32
CA PRO A 208 7.77 17.03 -19.39
C PRO A 208 8.01 18.21 -18.43
N VAL A 209 7.78 19.44 -18.90
CA VAL A 209 7.97 20.67 -18.08
C VAL A 209 7.03 20.78 -16.88
N ASP A 210 5.99 19.94 -16.84
CA ASP A 210 5.01 19.85 -15.76
C ASP A 210 5.15 18.56 -14.92
N PHE A 211 6.22 17.77 -15.11
CA PHE A 211 6.46 16.49 -14.44
C PHE A 211 6.26 16.55 -12.91
N TYR A 212 6.98 17.43 -12.21
CA TYR A 212 6.85 17.61 -10.76
C TYR A 212 5.50 18.19 -10.31
N ILE A 213 4.82 18.95 -11.19
CA ILE A 213 3.47 19.47 -10.90
C ILE A 213 2.49 18.30 -10.91
N LYS A 214 2.54 17.46 -11.95
CA LYS A 214 1.72 16.24 -12.06
C LYS A 214 2.06 15.23 -10.96
N MET A 215 3.32 15.10 -10.56
CA MET A 215 3.73 14.28 -9.41
C MET A 215 3.05 14.76 -8.12
N ALA A 216 3.24 16.03 -7.77
CA ALA A 216 2.67 16.64 -6.57
C ALA A 216 1.13 16.71 -6.61
N GLU A 217 0.51 16.66 -7.79
CA GLU A 217 -0.94 16.50 -7.98
C GLU A 217 -1.39 15.06 -7.76
N SER A 218 -0.68 14.07 -8.30
CA SER A 218 -0.97 12.63 -8.11
C SER A 218 -0.80 12.17 -6.66
N MET A 219 0.01 12.87 -5.87
CA MET A 219 0.15 12.66 -4.41
C MET A 219 -0.90 13.38 -3.55
N LYS A 220 -1.93 14.02 -4.16
CA LYS A 220 -3.04 14.63 -3.40
C LYS A 220 -4.12 13.60 -3.11
N TYR A 221 -4.06 13.02 -1.91
CA TYR A 221 -5.01 12.01 -1.46
C TYR A 221 -6.33 12.62 -0.95
N PRO A 222 -7.50 12.03 -1.29
CA PRO A 222 -8.79 12.58 -0.89
C PRO A 222 -9.18 12.24 0.55
N PHE A 223 -8.74 11.08 1.05
CA PHE A 223 -8.91 10.69 2.45
C PHE A 223 -8.05 11.56 3.37
N ARG A 224 -8.56 11.86 4.58
CA ARG A 224 -7.90 12.71 5.57
C ARG A 224 -8.08 12.15 6.98
N GLN A 225 -7.13 12.47 7.86
CA GLN A 225 -7.24 12.19 9.30
C GLN A 225 -8.60 12.67 9.85
N GLY A 226 -9.28 11.83 10.63
CA GLY A 226 -10.59 12.14 11.24
C GLY A 226 -11.83 11.77 10.42
N MET A 227 -11.68 11.15 9.24
CA MET A 227 -12.81 10.59 8.49
C MET A 227 -13.21 9.21 9.03
N HIS A 228 -14.52 8.96 9.19
CA HIS A 228 -15.04 7.62 9.54
C HIS A 228 -15.18 6.71 8.31
N VAL A 229 -14.87 5.43 8.48
CA VAL A 229 -14.99 4.38 7.46
C VAL A 229 -15.49 3.08 8.08
N GLU A 230 -16.05 2.19 7.26
CA GLU A 230 -16.23 0.78 7.60
C GLU A 230 -15.05 -0.03 7.01
N VAL A 231 -14.50 -0.95 7.80
CA VAL A 231 -13.41 -1.84 7.37
C VAL A 231 -13.65 -3.26 7.91
N VAL A 232 -13.14 -4.28 7.24
CA VAL A 232 -13.22 -5.67 7.73
C VAL A 232 -12.59 -5.80 9.15
N ASP A 233 -13.22 -6.55 10.04
CA ASP A 233 -12.72 -6.76 11.40
C ASP A 233 -11.64 -7.86 11.41
N ARG A 234 -10.37 -7.53 11.72
CA ARG A 234 -9.27 -8.51 11.68
C ARG A 234 -9.47 -9.73 12.58
N THR A 235 -10.24 -9.59 13.67
CA THR A 235 -10.53 -10.73 14.57
C THR A 235 -11.75 -11.54 14.13
N LEU A 236 -12.56 -11.03 13.19
CA LEU A 236 -13.72 -11.72 12.64
C LEU A 236 -14.06 -11.21 11.22
N VAL A 237 -13.38 -11.80 10.24
CA VAL A 237 -13.42 -11.44 8.80
C VAL A 237 -14.81 -11.49 8.15
N SER A 238 -15.78 -12.15 8.76
CA SER A 238 -17.19 -12.22 8.33
C SER A 238 -18.02 -10.97 8.65
N ARG A 239 -17.43 -9.96 9.33
CA ARG A 239 -18.08 -8.67 9.61
C ARG A 239 -17.15 -7.47 9.33
N THR A 240 -17.75 -6.30 9.13
CA THR A 240 -17.05 -5.02 9.21
C THR A 240 -17.13 -4.42 10.62
N ARG A 241 -16.34 -3.37 10.85
CA ARG A 241 -16.24 -2.58 12.06
C ARG A 241 -15.98 -1.12 11.69
N THR A 242 -16.43 -0.19 12.51
CA THR A 242 -16.16 1.24 12.31
C THR A 242 -14.72 1.58 12.71
N ALA A 243 -14.08 2.41 11.90
CA ALA A 243 -12.73 2.89 12.13
C ALA A 243 -12.57 4.34 11.66
N VAL A 244 -11.57 5.02 12.21
CA VAL A 244 -11.23 6.41 11.87
C VAL A 244 -9.89 6.43 11.14
N VAL A 245 -9.81 7.18 10.05
CA VAL A 245 -8.54 7.44 9.37
C VAL A 245 -7.62 8.22 10.31
N ASP A 246 -6.47 7.64 10.64
CA ASP A 246 -5.46 8.20 11.53
C ASP A 246 -4.36 8.91 10.74
N THR A 247 -3.76 8.20 9.80
CA THR A 247 -2.60 8.67 9.02
C THR A 247 -2.76 8.27 7.55
N VAL A 248 -2.26 9.09 6.63
CA VAL A 248 -2.27 8.85 5.17
C VAL A 248 -0.85 9.05 4.64
N ILE A 249 -0.24 8.01 4.06
CA ILE A 249 1.13 8.04 3.50
C ILE A 249 1.09 7.32 2.15
N GLY A 250 1.50 7.98 1.06
CA GLY A 250 1.56 7.34 -0.26
C GLY A 250 0.21 6.81 -0.81
N GLY A 251 -0.92 7.20 -0.20
CA GLY A 251 -2.25 6.64 -0.49
C GLY A 251 -2.62 5.41 0.35
N ARG A 252 -1.68 4.88 1.15
CA ARG A 252 -1.95 3.95 2.25
C ARG A 252 -2.58 4.71 3.42
N LEU A 253 -3.59 4.10 4.01
CA LEU A 253 -4.32 4.57 5.17
C LEU A 253 -3.94 3.71 6.37
N ARG A 254 -3.63 4.37 7.49
CA ARG A 254 -3.67 3.78 8.81
C ARG A 254 -5.03 4.09 9.42
N LEU A 255 -5.76 3.07 9.83
CA LEU A 255 -7.07 3.17 10.46
C LEU A 255 -6.98 2.71 11.92
N LEU A 256 -7.73 3.37 12.81
CA LEU A 256 -7.89 2.98 14.20
C LEU A 256 -9.36 2.63 14.46
N TYR A 257 -9.64 1.47 15.03
CA TYR A 257 -11.01 1.09 15.40
C TYR A 257 -11.55 2.02 16.50
N GLU A 258 -12.85 2.36 16.43
CA GLU A 258 -13.46 3.32 17.36
C GLU A 258 -13.45 2.83 18.82
N ASP A 259 -13.61 1.53 19.03
CA ASP A 259 -13.55 0.83 20.31
C ASP A 259 -12.12 0.34 20.64
N ALA A 260 -11.10 1.07 20.16
CA ALA A 260 -9.67 0.93 20.45
C ALA A 260 -9.01 -0.43 20.13
N GLY A 261 -9.73 -1.40 19.56
CA GLY A 261 -9.22 -2.77 19.45
C GLY A 261 -9.32 -3.60 20.73
N LEU A 262 -9.92 -3.07 21.81
CA LEU A 262 -9.96 -3.73 23.12
C LEU A 262 -10.75 -5.04 23.10
N GLU A 263 -10.03 -6.16 23.10
CA GLU A 263 -10.51 -7.41 23.68
C GLU A 263 -10.31 -7.39 25.21
N ALA A 264 -10.89 -8.36 25.92
CA ALA A 264 -10.97 -8.39 27.39
C ALA A 264 -9.63 -8.62 28.13
N GLY A 265 -8.49 -8.38 27.48
CA GLY A 265 -7.12 -8.55 27.99
C GLY A 265 -6.25 -7.28 28.05
N GLY A 266 -6.66 -6.17 27.43
CA GLY A 266 -6.00 -4.86 27.63
C GLY A 266 -4.68 -4.60 26.88
N GLU A 267 -4.47 -5.22 25.71
CA GLU A 267 -3.33 -4.88 24.83
C GLU A 267 -3.63 -3.71 23.87
N ALA A 268 -2.60 -3.32 23.11
CA ALA A 268 -2.48 -2.02 22.45
C ALA A 268 -3.54 -1.70 21.38
N LEU A 269 -3.62 -0.42 21.02
CA LEU A 269 -4.46 0.10 19.92
C LEU A 269 -4.28 -0.73 18.64
N SER A 270 -5.26 -1.59 18.35
CA SER A 270 -5.25 -2.39 17.13
C SER A 270 -5.47 -1.48 15.93
N ASP A 271 -4.46 -1.39 15.06
CA ASP A 271 -4.53 -0.65 13.80
C ASP A 271 -4.74 -1.56 12.60
N PHE A 272 -5.23 -0.94 11.52
CA PHE A 272 -5.46 -1.58 10.23
C PHE A 272 -4.81 -0.74 9.15
N TRP A 273 -3.91 -1.35 8.38
CA TRP A 273 -3.22 -0.70 7.26
C TRP A 273 -3.76 -1.23 5.93
N CYS A 274 -4.10 -0.35 5.01
CA CYS A 274 -4.49 -0.73 3.65
C CYS A 274 -4.35 0.45 2.68
N HIS A 275 -4.27 0.19 1.38
CA HIS A 275 -4.42 1.26 0.39
C HIS A 275 -5.86 1.81 0.36
N MET A 276 -6.05 3.08 0.02
CA MET A 276 -7.37 3.72 -0.13
C MET A 276 -8.29 3.09 -1.20
N TRP A 277 -7.77 2.18 -2.03
CA TRP A 277 -8.52 1.41 -3.02
C TRP A 277 -8.68 -0.06 -2.62
N SER A 278 -8.35 -0.42 -1.38
CA SER A 278 -8.53 -1.76 -0.85
C SER A 278 -9.99 -2.21 -0.95
N PRO A 279 -10.26 -3.46 -1.34
CA PRO A 279 -11.62 -3.99 -1.38
C PRO A 279 -12.22 -4.23 0.02
N LEU A 280 -11.41 -4.11 1.08
CA LEU A 280 -11.78 -4.32 2.49
C LEU A 280 -12.32 -3.05 3.17
N LEU A 281 -12.36 -1.94 2.44
CA LEU A 281 -12.60 -0.58 2.93
C LEU A 281 -13.85 0.02 2.27
N HIS A 282 -14.80 0.48 3.08
CA HIS A 282 -16.15 0.84 2.65
C HIS A 282 -16.66 2.15 3.31
N PRO A 283 -17.59 2.87 2.66
CA PRO A 283 -18.22 4.05 3.26
C PRO A 283 -19.15 3.64 4.41
N VAL A 284 -19.37 4.57 5.35
CA VAL A 284 -20.32 4.37 6.46
C VAL A 284 -21.73 4.12 5.90
N GLY A 285 -22.39 3.09 6.45
CA GLY A 285 -23.68 2.58 5.99
C GLY A 285 -23.58 1.48 4.92
N TRP A 286 -22.40 1.16 4.39
CA TRP A 286 -22.24 0.14 3.33
C TRP A 286 -22.73 -1.23 3.77
N SER A 287 -22.32 -1.72 4.95
CA SER A 287 -22.71 -3.06 5.40
C SER A 287 -24.23 -3.21 5.52
N CYS A 288 -24.87 -2.20 6.12
CA CYS A 288 -26.34 -2.12 6.20
C CYS A 288 -26.99 -2.08 4.80
N LYS A 289 -26.39 -1.34 3.85
CA LYS A 289 -26.90 -1.24 2.48
C LYS A 289 -26.83 -2.57 1.73
N VAL A 290 -25.73 -3.33 1.84
CA VAL A 290 -25.55 -4.56 1.07
C VAL A 290 -26.06 -5.83 1.78
N GLY A 291 -26.35 -5.75 3.09
CA GLY A 291 -26.73 -6.90 3.92
C GLY A 291 -25.54 -7.67 4.49
N HIS A 292 -24.37 -7.03 4.60
CA HIS A 292 -23.18 -7.54 5.27
C HIS A 292 -23.28 -7.30 6.79
N VAL A 293 -22.64 -8.14 7.59
CA VAL A 293 -22.63 -7.99 9.05
C VAL A 293 -21.70 -6.83 9.45
N ILE A 294 -22.12 -6.03 10.42
CA ILE A 294 -21.31 -4.97 11.04
C ILE A 294 -21.28 -5.17 12.55
N LYS A 295 -20.11 -4.97 13.17
CA LYS A 295 -19.94 -5.01 14.63
C LYS A 295 -20.74 -3.88 15.26
N SER A 296 -21.57 -4.19 16.27
CA SER A 296 -22.23 -3.16 17.08
C SER A 296 -21.18 -2.34 17.85
N SER A 297 -21.29 -1.01 17.81
CA SER A 297 -20.40 -0.08 18.53
C SER A 297 -20.43 -0.32 20.04
N ASP A 298 -19.31 -0.72 20.65
CA ASP A 298 -19.21 -0.77 22.12
C ASP A 298 -18.83 0.61 22.67
N LYS A 299 -19.82 1.31 23.26
CA LYS A 299 -19.67 2.67 23.80
C LYS A 299 -18.91 2.73 25.14
N ARG A 300 -18.31 1.62 25.60
CA ARG A 300 -17.57 1.54 26.87
C ARG A 300 -16.16 2.13 26.81
N VAL A 301 -15.62 2.34 25.61
CA VAL A 301 -14.25 2.84 25.40
C VAL A 301 -14.30 4.30 24.96
N ASP A 302 -13.71 5.21 25.74
CA ASP A 302 -13.61 6.62 25.40
C ASP A 302 -12.27 6.93 24.70
N MET A 303 -12.32 7.01 23.37
CA MET A 303 -11.18 7.39 22.53
C MET A 303 -11.03 8.91 22.34
N SER A 304 -11.89 9.75 22.91
CA SER A 304 -11.88 11.23 22.71
C SER A 304 -10.56 11.90 23.11
N SER A 305 -9.78 11.25 23.99
CA SER A 305 -8.46 11.73 24.39
C SER A 305 -7.40 11.61 23.28
N HIS A 306 -7.55 10.73 22.29
CA HIS A 306 -6.56 10.48 21.24
C HIS A 306 -6.61 11.56 20.13
N PRO A 307 -5.46 12.05 19.60
CA PRO A 307 -5.43 13.20 18.68
C PRO A 307 -6.32 13.07 17.44
N THR A 308 -6.40 11.87 16.86
CA THR A 308 -7.23 11.54 15.70
C THR A 308 -8.73 11.66 15.99
N PHE A 309 -9.15 11.22 17.18
CA PHE A 309 -10.55 11.24 17.61
C PHE A 309 -11.01 12.65 18.02
N ARG A 310 -10.09 13.52 18.48
CA ARG A 310 -10.35 14.96 18.66
C ARG A 310 -10.61 15.71 17.35
N LYS A 311 -10.26 15.11 16.20
CA LYS A 311 -10.42 15.70 14.86
C LYS A 311 -11.46 14.96 14.03
N ILE A 312 -12.36 14.17 14.63
CA ILE A 312 -13.52 13.64 13.90
C ILE A 312 -14.38 14.82 13.41
N TYR A 313 -14.64 14.89 12.11
CA TYR A 313 -15.45 15.98 11.52
C TYR A 313 -16.47 15.53 10.48
N CYS A 314 -16.30 14.37 9.83
CA CYS A 314 -17.32 13.82 8.93
C CYS A 314 -17.18 12.31 8.71
N ASP A 315 -18.29 11.68 8.33
CA ASP A 315 -18.26 10.38 7.67
C ASP A 315 -17.60 10.49 6.28
N SER A 316 -16.96 9.41 5.84
CA SER A 316 -16.45 9.32 4.47
C SER A 316 -17.60 9.20 3.46
N VAL A 317 -17.47 9.90 2.33
CA VAL A 317 -18.50 9.93 1.29
C VAL A 317 -18.24 8.85 0.22
N PRO A 318 -19.28 8.12 -0.27
CA PRO A 318 -19.10 6.94 -1.13
C PRO A 318 -18.27 7.15 -2.41
N HIS A 319 -18.17 8.38 -2.91
CA HIS A 319 -17.40 8.67 -4.13
C HIS A 319 -15.88 8.76 -3.93
N LEU A 320 -15.37 8.71 -2.68
CA LEU A 320 -13.93 8.60 -2.42
C LEU A 320 -13.40 7.17 -2.63
N PHE A 321 -14.28 6.18 -2.53
CA PHE A 321 -13.94 4.77 -2.58
C PHE A 321 -13.76 4.29 -4.01
N LYS A 322 -12.97 3.23 -4.19
CA LYS A 322 -12.77 2.62 -5.50
C LYS A 322 -14.11 2.07 -6.01
N LYS A 323 -14.65 2.68 -7.07
CA LYS A 323 -15.86 2.17 -7.73
C LYS A 323 -15.60 0.74 -8.23
N VAL A 324 -16.40 -0.18 -7.72
CA VAL A 324 -16.39 -1.59 -8.11
C VAL A 324 -17.09 -1.75 -9.48
N ARG A 325 -16.74 -2.78 -10.25
CA ARG A 325 -17.36 -3.08 -11.54
C ARG A 325 -18.85 -3.34 -11.34
N THR A 326 -19.71 -2.67 -12.11
CA THR A 326 -21.15 -3.00 -12.15
C THR A 326 -21.36 -4.41 -12.70
N VAL A 327 -22.12 -5.22 -11.99
CA VAL A 327 -22.49 -6.58 -12.39
C VAL A 327 -24.02 -6.70 -12.42
N TYR A 328 -24.54 -7.34 -13.46
CA TYR A 328 -25.97 -7.58 -13.61
C TYR A 328 -26.32 -8.93 -12.97
N MET A 329 -27.23 -8.91 -11.99
CA MET A 329 -27.64 -10.11 -11.23
C MET A 329 -28.86 -10.83 -11.85
N GLU A 330 -29.46 -10.24 -12.88
CA GLU A 330 -30.55 -10.85 -13.66
C GLU A 330 -30.03 -11.90 -14.65
N GLY A 331 -30.87 -12.87 -15.04
CA GLY A 331 -30.50 -13.89 -16.06
C GLY A 331 -29.60 -15.03 -15.55
N GLY A 332 -29.55 -15.25 -14.23
CA GLY A 332 -28.80 -16.34 -13.60
C GLY A 332 -27.41 -15.92 -13.17
N PHE A 333 -27.31 -15.56 -11.89
CA PHE A 333 -26.12 -15.09 -11.19
C PHE A 333 -25.51 -16.21 -10.31
N PHE A 334 -24.54 -15.88 -9.44
CA PHE A 334 -24.10 -16.76 -8.36
C PHE A 334 -25.28 -17.13 -7.44
N GLN A 335 -25.24 -18.33 -6.87
CA GLN A 335 -26.25 -18.87 -5.96
C GLN A 335 -25.55 -19.57 -4.78
N GLU A 336 -26.25 -19.64 -3.65
CA GLU A 336 -25.77 -20.35 -2.47
C GLU A 336 -25.55 -21.85 -2.78
N GLY A 337 -24.49 -22.43 -2.22
CA GLY A 337 -24.07 -23.80 -2.51
C GLY A 337 -23.22 -23.99 -3.79
N MET A 338 -23.09 -22.97 -4.66
CA MET A 338 -22.17 -23.06 -5.80
C MET A 338 -20.71 -23.18 -5.35
N LYS A 339 -19.97 -24.10 -5.95
CA LYS A 339 -18.53 -24.33 -5.71
C LYS A 339 -17.65 -23.45 -6.62
N LEU A 340 -16.52 -23.01 -6.08
CA LEU A 340 -15.50 -22.22 -6.76
C LEU A 340 -14.11 -22.48 -6.12
N GLU A 341 -13.08 -21.88 -6.71
CA GLU A 341 -11.75 -21.76 -6.12
C GLU A 341 -11.56 -20.34 -5.59
N ALA A 342 -10.94 -20.14 -4.42
CA ALA A 342 -10.72 -18.81 -3.86
C ALA A 342 -9.36 -18.69 -3.15
N ILE A 343 -8.71 -17.53 -3.24
CA ILE A 343 -7.54 -17.22 -2.41
C ILE A 343 -8.02 -17.13 -0.95
N ASP A 344 -7.30 -17.75 -0.03
CA ASP A 344 -7.57 -17.70 1.40
C ASP A 344 -7.07 -16.37 2.01
N PRO A 345 -7.95 -15.48 2.53
CA PRO A 345 -7.52 -14.21 3.11
C PRO A 345 -6.76 -14.33 4.44
N LEU A 346 -6.72 -15.52 5.07
CA LEU A 346 -5.91 -15.81 6.24
C LEU A 346 -4.60 -16.54 5.89
N ASN A 347 -4.43 -16.98 4.64
CA ASN A 347 -3.18 -17.52 4.13
C ASN A 347 -3.13 -17.34 2.61
N LEU A 348 -2.63 -16.18 2.17
CA LEU A 348 -2.71 -15.73 0.78
C LEU A 348 -1.80 -16.51 -0.19
N GLY A 349 -0.93 -17.40 0.31
CA GLY A 349 -0.23 -18.38 -0.51
C GLY A 349 -1.13 -19.54 -1.00
N ASN A 350 -2.25 -19.76 -0.33
CA ASN A 350 -3.21 -20.81 -0.66
C ASN A 350 -4.34 -20.34 -1.57
N ILE A 351 -4.64 -21.17 -2.57
CA ILE A 351 -5.92 -21.15 -3.28
C ILE A 351 -6.69 -22.40 -2.86
N CYS A 352 -7.89 -22.23 -2.33
CA CYS A 352 -8.67 -23.26 -1.64
C CYS A 352 -9.96 -23.61 -2.40
N VAL A 353 -10.45 -24.83 -2.18
CA VAL A 353 -11.83 -25.21 -2.48
C VAL A 353 -12.80 -24.37 -1.64
N ALA A 354 -13.78 -23.73 -2.28
CA ALA A 354 -14.68 -22.79 -1.62
C ALA A 354 -16.13 -22.91 -2.11
N THR A 355 -17.06 -22.45 -1.27
CA THR A 355 -18.51 -22.45 -1.52
C THR A 355 -19.08 -21.04 -1.35
N VAL A 356 -19.98 -20.61 -2.25
CA VAL A 356 -20.84 -19.42 -2.02
C VAL A 356 -21.80 -19.73 -0.89
N ARG A 357 -21.66 -19.03 0.25
CA ARG A 357 -22.47 -19.23 1.46
C ARG A 357 -23.66 -18.27 1.54
N LYS A 358 -23.52 -17.06 1.00
CA LYS A 358 -24.61 -16.07 0.91
C LYS A 358 -24.40 -15.14 -0.28
N VAL A 359 -25.48 -14.78 -0.97
CA VAL A 359 -25.46 -13.70 -1.98
C VAL A 359 -25.94 -12.39 -1.34
N LEU A 360 -25.17 -11.32 -1.49
CA LEU A 360 -25.48 -9.98 -0.99
C LEU A 360 -25.93 -9.06 -2.13
N LEU A 361 -26.41 -7.86 -1.80
CA LEU A 361 -26.73 -6.85 -2.80
C LEU A 361 -25.46 -6.25 -3.44
N ASP A 362 -25.63 -5.47 -4.50
CA ASP A 362 -24.56 -4.85 -5.29
C ASP A 362 -23.48 -5.84 -5.81
N GLY A 363 -23.81 -7.13 -5.95
CA GLY A 363 -22.91 -8.16 -6.47
C GLY A 363 -21.88 -8.71 -5.47
N TYR A 364 -22.01 -8.42 -4.18
CA TYR A 364 -21.17 -9.00 -3.13
C TYR A 364 -21.60 -10.43 -2.78
N LEU A 365 -20.65 -11.25 -2.32
CA LEU A 365 -20.79 -12.67 -2.02
C LEU A 365 -20.09 -12.96 -0.68
N MET A 366 -20.73 -13.72 0.20
CA MET A 366 -20.03 -14.38 1.31
C MET A 366 -19.55 -15.75 0.82
N VAL A 367 -18.25 -15.98 0.88
CA VAL A 367 -17.59 -17.21 0.44
C VAL A 367 -16.97 -17.89 1.66
N GLY A 368 -17.26 -19.17 1.87
CA GLY A 368 -16.64 -19.98 2.91
C GLY A 368 -15.70 -21.00 2.30
N LEU A 369 -14.52 -21.17 2.90
CA LEU A 369 -13.56 -22.20 2.51
C LEU A 369 -14.01 -23.56 3.06
N ASP A 370 -13.99 -24.59 2.22
CA ASP A 370 -14.53 -25.89 2.60
C ASP A 370 -13.54 -26.65 3.50
N GLY A 371 -14.06 -27.27 4.56
CA GLY A 371 -13.25 -27.86 5.64
C GLY A 371 -12.93 -26.91 6.80
N VAL A 372 -13.21 -25.62 6.69
CA VAL A 372 -13.09 -24.62 7.79
C VAL A 372 -14.50 -24.24 8.27
N GLU A 373 -15.22 -25.22 8.83
CA GLU A 373 -16.67 -25.13 9.09
C GLU A 373 -17.04 -24.33 10.36
N THR A 374 -16.79 -23.02 10.33
CA THR A 374 -17.44 -22.08 11.26
C THR A 374 -18.13 -20.98 10.44
N GLU A 375 -19.36 -20.60 10.83
CA GLU A 375 -20.09 -19.48 10.18
C GLU A 375 -19.31 -18.16 10.29
N ASP A 376 -18.49 -18.04 11.34
CA ASP A 376 -17.56 -16.96 11.59
C ASP A 376 -16.46 -16.82 10.52
N GLY A 377 -16.13 -17.89 9.79
CA GLY A 377 -15.02 -17.96 8.82
C GLY A 377 -15.39 -17.64 7.37
N TRP A 378 -16.50 -16.95 7.12
CA TRP A 378 -16.87 -16.53 5.76
C TRP A 378 -16.22 -15.19 5.39
N PHE A 379 -15.80 -15.04 4.15
CA PHE A 379 -15.14 -13.83 3.63
C PHE A 379 -16.04 -13.14 2.61
N CYS A 380 -16.06 -11.80 2.62
CA CYS A 380 -16.78 -11.04 1.61
C CYS A 380 -15.91 -10.79 0.37
N TYR A 381 -16.36 -11.28 -0.77
CA TYR A 381 -15.80 -10.97 -2.08
C TYR A 381 -16.85 -10.36 -2.98
N HIS A 382 -16.49 -9.36 -3.77
CA HIS A 382 -17.35 -8.93 -4.88
C HIS A 382 -17.25 -9.92 -6.05
N ALA A 383 -18.33 -10.15 -6.80
CA ALA A 383 -18.37 -11.06 -7.95
C ALA A 383 -17.36 -10.73 -9.07
N SER A 384 -16.87 -9.49 -9.13
CA SER A 384 -15.80 -9.07 -10.05
C SER A 384 -14.37 -9.19 -9.47
N SER A 385 -14.22 -9.74 -8.27
CA SER A 385 -12.92 -9.97 -7.63
C SER A 385 -12.12 -11.01 -8.42
N HIS A 386 -10.81 -10.79 -8.52
CA HIS A 386 -9.90 -11.77 -9.15
C HIS A 386 -9.35 -12.78 -8.14
N ALA A 387 -9.70 -12.64 -6.85
CA ALA A 387 -9.39 -13.61 -5.80
C ALA A 387 -10.43 -14.76 -5.70
N ILE A 388 -11.52 -14.69 -6.48
CA ILE A 388 -12.44 -15.81 -6.72
C ILE A 388 -12.28 -16.30 -8.15
N LEU A 389 -12.28 -17.62 -8.34
CA LEU A 389 -11.79 -18.30 -9.52
C LEU A 389 -12.73 -19.45 -9.90
N PRO A 390 -12.95 -19.73 -11.19
CA PRO A 390 -13.77 -20.85 -11.61
C PRO A 390 -13.12 -22.19 -11.23
N VAL A 391 -13.96 -23.19 -10.96
CA VAL A 391 -13.56 -24.58 -10.77
C VAL A 391 -12.61 -25.05 -11.88
N GLY A 392 -11.47 -25.63 -11.51
CA GLY A 392 -10.42 -26.11 -12.42
C GLY A 392 -9.39 -25.06 -12.81
N PHE A 393 -9.42 -23.85 -12.23
CA PHE A 393 -8.42 -22.81 -12.50
C PHE A 393 -7.02 -23.26 -12.05
N CYS A 394 -6.88 -23.79 -10.84
CA CYS A 394 -5.61 -24.27 -10.30
C CYS A 394 -5.04 -25.42 -11.13
N GLU A 395 -5.85 -26.41 -11.49
CA GLU A 395 -5.46 -27.53 -12.36
C GLU A 395 -4.94 -27.03 -13.71
N LYS A 396 -5.74 -26.20 -14.40
CA LYS A 396 -5.39 -25.61 -15.70
C LYS A 396 -4.09 -24.81 -15.67
N ASN A 397 -3.83 -24.09 -14.58
CA ASN A 397 -2.66 -23.23 -14.43
C ASN A 397 -1.48 -23.93 -13.73
N GLN A 398 -1.58 -25.21 -13.34
CA GLN A 398 -0.58 -25.95 -12.57
C GLN A 398 -0.26 -25.29 -11.21
N ILE A 399 -1.29 -24.85 -10.49
CA ILE A 399 -1.19 -24.31 -9.13
C ILE A 399 -1.65 -25.40 -8.14
N PRO A 400 -0.93 -25.67 -7.04
CA PRO A 400 -1.39 -26.61 -6.04
C PRO A 400 -2.66 -26.11 -5.34
N LEU A 401 -3.79 -26.78 -5.57
CA LEU A 401 -5.03 -26.50 -4.86
C LEU A 401 -4.95 -26.99 -3.41
N THR A 402 -5.45 -26.19 -2.48
CA THR A 402 -5.63 -26.58 -1.07
C THR A 402 -7.03 -27.16 -0.90
N LEU A 403 -7.07 -28.40 -0.39
CA LEU A 403 -8.25 -29.24 -0.36
C LEU A 403 -8.90 -29.24 1.04
N PRO A 404 -10.20 -29.56 1.14
CA PRO A 404 -10.88 -29.71 2.43
C PRO A 404 -10.26 -30.85 3.25
N ALA A 405 -10.40 -30.77 4.58
CA ALA A 405 -9.91 -31.81 5.49
C ALA A 405 -10.49 -33.19 5.11
N GLY A 406 -9.62 -34.21 5.06
CA GLY A 406 -9.98 -35.58 4.67
C GLY A 406 -9.82 -35.91 3.18
N TYR A 407 -9.56 -34.92 2.32
CA TYR A 407 -9.26 -35.14 0.89
C TYR A 407 -7.75 -35.16 0.62
N ASP A 408 -7.33 -36.05 -0.29
CA ASP A 408 -5.94 -36.19 -0.73
C ASP A 408 -5.73 -35.71 -2.17
N ARG A 409 -4.58 -35.10 -2.46
CA ARG A 409 -4.24 -34.49 -3.76
C ARG A 409 -4.12 -35.49 -4.92
N VAL A 410 -3.86 -36.77 -4.66
CA VAL A 410 -3.77 -37.82 -5.70
C VAL A 410 -5.16 -38.34 -6.09
N THR A 411 -6.13 -38.26 -5.17
CA THR A 411 -7.48 -38.86 -5.34
C THR A 411 -8.60 -37.84 -5.56
N PHE A 412 -8.36 -36.57 -5.22
CA PHE A 412 -9.32 -35.49 -5.44
C PHE A 412 -9.48 -35.19 -6.92
N THR A 413 -10.73 -35.15 -7.39
CA THR A 413 -11.09 -34.57 -8.69
C THR A 413 -12.37 -33.76 -8.51
N TRP A 414 -12.46 -32.63 -9.21
CA TRP A 414 -13.62 -31.76 -9.14
C TRP A 414 -14.96 -32.46 -9.48
N PRO A 415 -15.07 -33.30 -10.53
CA PRO A 415 -16.31 -34.01 -10.83
C PRO A 415 -16.79 -34.91 -9.68
N LYS A 416 -15.87 -35.69 -9.08
CA LYS A 416 -16.18 -36.56 -7.93
C LYS A 416 -16.60 -35.75 -6.70
N TYR A 417 -15.90 -34.64 -6.41
CA TYR A 417 -16.24 -33.79 -5.27
C TYR A 417 -17.61 -33.12 -5.42
N LEU A 418 -17.98 -32.71 -6.64
CA LEU A 418 -19.31 -32.16 -6.95
C LEU A 418 -20.42 -33.21 -6.80
N GLU A 419 -20.17 -34.45 -7.25
CA GLU A 419 -21.08 -35.58 -7.06
C GLU A 419 -21.27 -35.93 -5.57
N GLU A 420 -20.19 -36.09 -4.82
CA GLU A 420 -20.21 -36.38 -3.38
C GLU A 420 -20.94 -35.31 -2.55
N THR A 421 -20.78 -34.03 -2.92
CA THR A 421 -21.41 -32.91 -2.20
C THR A 421 -22.80 -32.53 -2.73
N GLY A 422 -23.28 -33.16 -3.81
CA GLY A 422 -24.53 -32.80 -4.48
C GLY A 422 -24.56 -31.36 -5.00
N ALA A 423 -23.40 -30.75 -5.21
CA ALA A 423 -23.24 -29.34 -5.52
C ALA A 423 -22.92 -29.09 -7.00
N ILE A 424 -23.06 -27.85 -7.44
CA ILE A 424 -22.71 -27.42 -8.81
C ILE A 424 -21.54 -26.43 -8.79
N ALA A 425 -20.67 -26.51 -9.80
CA ALA A 425 -19.66 -25.48 -10.03
C ALA A 425 -20.33 -24.16 -10.44
N ALA A 426 -19.86 -23.04 -9.89
CA ALA A 426 -20.24 -21.71 -10.38
C ALA A 426 -19.86 -21.59 -11.87
N PRO A 427 -20.80 -21.22 -12.77
CA PRO A 427 -20.51 -21.12 -14.20
C PRO A 427 -19.37 -20.13 -14.50
N ALA A 428 -18.39 -20.55 -15.30
CA ALA A 428 -17.21 -19.74 -15.64
C ALA A 428 -17.54 -18.34 -16.21
N ARG A 429 -18.72 -18.19 -16.85
CA ARG A 429 -19.25 -16.90 -17.36
C ARG A 429 -19.54 -15.84 -16.28
N LEU A 430 -19.60 -16.23 -15.01
CA LEU A 430 -19.84 -15.31 -13.88
C LEU A 430 -18.55 -14.66 -13.36
N PHE A 431 -17.39 -15.22 -13.70
CA PHE A 431 -16.10 -14.76 -13.21
C PHE A 431 -15.51 -13.70 -14.15
N ASN A 432 -14.81 -12.73 -13.56
CA ASN A 432 -14.09 -11.71 -14.31
C ASN A 432 -12.77 -12.27 -14.85
N THR A 433 -12.75 -12.66 -16.13
CA THR A 433 -11.60 -13.27 -16.80
C THR A 433 -10.80 -12.31 -17.70
N ASP A 434 -11.12 -11.01 -17.68
CA ASP A 434 -10.49 -10.00 -18.54
C ASP A 434 -8.98 -9.89 -18.24
N CYS A 435 -8.10 -10.34 -19.15
CA CYS A 435 -6.64 -10.15 -19.02
C CYS A 435 -6.07 -9.37 -20.22
N PRO A 436 -5.97 -8.02 -20.15
CA PRO A 436 -5.47 -7.19 -21.24
C PRO A 436 -3.94 -7.17 -21.38
N GLY A 437 -3.22 -8.05 -20.67
CA GLY A 437 -1.78 -7.95 -20.46
C GLY A 437 -1.41 -6.94 -19.37
N HIS A 438 -0.30 -7.18 -18.67
CA HIS A 438 0.06 -6.45 -17.44
C HIS A 438 1.53 -6.08 -17.28
N GLY A 439 2.40 -6.39 -18.24
CA GLY A 439 3.82 -6.01 -18.22
C GLY A 439 4.71 -6.83 -17.25
N PHE A 440 4.17 -7.29 -16.11
CA PHE A 440 4.91 -8.17 -15.18
C PHE A 440 5.40 -9.47 -15.83
N ALA A 441 6.63 -9.86 -15.49
CA ALA A 441 7.24 -11.13 -15.83
C ALA A 441 7.91 -11.76 -14.59
N PRO A 442 8.08 -13.09 -14.52
CA PRO A 442 8.84 -13.74 -13.46
C PRO A 442 10.28 -13.19 -13.35
N GLY A 443 10.76 -13.01 -12.12
CA GLY A 443 12.07 -12.43 -11.81
C GLY A 443 12.07 -10.91 -11.59
N MET A 444 11.01 -10.19 -12.00
CA MET A 444 10.93 -8.74 -11.79
C MET A 444 10.84 -8.37 -10.30
N LYS A 445 11.65 -7.41 -9.88
CA LYS A 445 11.63 -6.81 -8.54
C LYS A 445 10.56 -5.74 -8.39
N LEU A 446 9.97 -5.66 -7.20
CA LEU A 446 8.99 -4.66 -6.80
C LEU A 446 8.99 -4.49 -5.26
N GLU A 447 8.22 -3.52 -4.77
CA GLU A 447 7.94 -3.32 -3.35
C GLU A 447 6.54 -3.86 -3.05
N ALA A 448 6.41 -4.87 -2.20
CA ALA A 448 5.12 -5.51 -1.88
C ALA A 448 4.73 -5.29 -0.43
N VAL A 449 3.45 -5.06 -0.17
CA VAL A 449 2.91 -5.15 1.20
C VAL A 449 2.92 -6.60 1.63
N ASP A 450 3.39 -6.90 2.84
CA ASP A 450 3.04 -8.17 3.47
C ASP A 450 1.59 -8.09 3.93
N LEU A 451 0.68 -8.81 3.27
CA LEU A 451 -0.75 -8.74 3.58
C LEU A 451 -1.11 -9.43 4.90
N MET A 452 -0.21 -10.21 5.51
CA MET A 452 -0.36 -10.75 6.87
C MET A 452 -0.02 -9.70 7.94
N GLU A 453 0.99 -8.86 7.70
CA GLU A 453 1.30 -7.66 8.48
C GLU A 453 1.30 -6.38 7.62
N PRO A 454 0.12 -5.82 7.21
CA PRO A 454 0.00 -4.77 6.20
C PRO A 454 0.68 -3.41 6.50
N ARG A 455 1.30 -3.28 7.68
CA ARG A 455 2.20 -2.18 8.01
C ARG A 455 3.53 -2.30 7.26
N LEU A 456 4.00 -3.52 6.98
CA LEU A 456 5.27 -3.77 6.31
C LEU A 456 5.09 -3.62 4.79
N VAL A 457 6.04 -2.91 4.17
CA VAL A 457 6.28 -2.95 2.72
C VAL A 457 7.69 -3.47 2.56
N CYS A 458 7.86 -4.53 1.77
CA CYS A 458 9.04 -5.37 1.71
C CYS A 458 9.59 -5.44 0.29
N VAL A 459 10.90 -5.71 0.16
CA VAL A 459 11.51 -6.09 -1.12
C VAL A 459 10.97 -7.45 -1.56
N ALA A 460 10.45 -7.52 -2.78
CA ALA A 460 9.82 -8.71 -3.30
C ALA A 460 10.10 -8.95 -4.80
N THR A 461 9.96 -10.22 -5.20
CA THR A 461 10.13 -10.70 -6.56
C THR A 461 8.81 -11.29 -7.09
N VAL A 462 8.44 -10.99 -8.33
CA VAL A 462 7.39 -11.74 -9.03
C VAL A 462 7.92 -13.15 -9.31
N ARG A 463 7.48 -14.15 -8.54
CA ARG A 463 7.92 -15.54 -8.72
C ARG A 463 7.21 -16.22 -9.89
N ARG A 464 5.93 -15.90 -10.11
CA ARG A 464 5.09 -16.53 -11.14
C ARG A 464 3.98 -15.61 -11.61
N CYS A 465 3.65 -15.69 -12.89
CA CYS A 465 2.43 -15.10 -13.47
C CYS A 465 1.48 -16.24 -13.90
N ALA A 466 0.22 -16.19 -13.47
CA ALA A 466 -0.83 -17.15 -13.78
C ALA A 466 -2.10 -16.41 -14.27
N GLY A 467 -2.12 -16.09 -15.58
CA GLY A 467 -3.19 -15.31 -16.20
C GLY A 467 -3.18 -13.86 -15.73
N ARG A 468 -3.92 -13.56 -14.65
CA ARG A 468 -3.93 -12.25 -13.97
C ARG A 468 -3.21 -12.25 -12.63
N LEU A 469 -3.05 -13.43 -12.02
CA LEU A 469 -2.52 -13.57 -10.68
C LEU A 469 -1.00 -13.58 -10.72
N LEU A 470 -0.39 -12.87 -9.78
CA LEU A 470 1.04 -12.86 -9.52
C LEU A 470 1.26 -13.63 -8.20
N LEU A 471 2.20 -14.57 -8.21
CA LEU A 471 2.77 -15.10 -6.97
C LEU A 471 3.96 -14.22 -6.63
N LEU A 472 3.90 -13.53 -5.51
CA LEU A 472 4.99 -12.71 -4.99
C LEU A 472 5.80 -13.53 -4.00
N HIS A 473 7.12 -13.41 -4.09
CA HIS A 473 8.07 -13.95 -3.13
C HIS A 473 8.71 -12.77 -2.37
N PHE A 474 8.82 -12.87 -1.05
CA PHE A 474 9.52 -11.87 -0.23
C PHE A 474 10.99 -12.25 -0.13
N ASP A 475 11.88 -11.37 -0.57
CA ASP A 475 13.27 -11.75 -0.79
C ASP A 475 13.98 -12.06 0.55
N GLY A 476 14.59 -13.24 0.62
CA GLY A 476 15.27 -13.72 1.84
C GLY A 476 14.38 -14.48 2.83
N TRP A 477 13.07 -14.58 2.57
CA TRP A 477 12.12 -15.41 3.32
C TRP A 477 11.87 -16.75 2.63
N GLU A 478 11.26 -17.68 3.35
CA GLU A 478 10.91 -18.99 2.82
C GLU A 478 9.67 -18.96 1.89
N PRO A 479 9.59 -19.86 0.87
CA PRO A 479 8.45 -20.02 -0.05
C PRO A 479 7.04 -20.05 0.55
N GLU A 480 6.92 -20.45 1.81
CA GLU A 480 5.67 -20.56 2.56
C GLU A 480 5.04 -19.18 2.86
N PHE A 481 5.82 -18.10 2.77
CA PHE A 481 5.37 -16.72 2.90
C PHE A 481 4.95 -16.08 1.56
N ASP A 482 5.08 -16.79 0.43
CA ASP A 482 4.67 -16.28 -0.88
C ASP A 482 3.16 -15.97 -0.93
N GLN A 483 2.77 -14.88 -1.59
CA GLN A 483 1.38 -14.38 -1.60
C GLN A 483 0.85 -14.25 -3.03
N TRP A 484 -0.37 -14.74 -3.26
CA TRP A 484 -1.11 -14.52 -4.51
C TRP A 484 -1.84 -13.18 -4.50
N VAL A 485 -1.58 -12.35 -5.52
CA VAL A 485 -2.27 -11.07 -5.73
C VAL A 485 -2.73 -10.92 -7.19
N ASP A 486 -3.73 -10.09 -7.44
CA ASP A 486 -4.03 -9.62 -8.80
C ASP A 486 -3.00 -8.58 -9.24
N TYR A 487 -2.64 -8.54 -10.53
CA TYR A 487 -1.69 -7.54 -11.05
C TYR A 487 -2.14 -6.08 -10.88
N GLN A 488 -3.45 -5.83 -10.63
CA GLN A 488 -3.99 -4.50 -10.33
C GLN A 488 -4.15 -4.24 -8.84
N SER A 489 -3.59 -5.12 -7.99
CA SER A 489 -3.57 -4.97 -6.53
C SER A 489 -3.05 -3.58 -6.15
N PRO A 490 -3.71 -2.88 -5.21
CA PRO A 490 -3.25 -1.60 -4.71
C PRO A 490 -2.16 -1.71 -3.62
N ASP A 491 -1.68 -2.93 -3.38
CA ASP A 491 -0.74 -3.31 -2.33
C ASP A 491 0.59 -3.86 -2.92
N ILE A 492 0.87 -3.58 -4.19
CA ILE A 492 2.17 -3.76 -4.86
C ILE A 492 2.62 -2.45 -5.49
N TYR A 493 3.90 -2.12 -5.41
CA TYR A 493 4.45 -0.82 -5.81
C TYR A 493 5.74 -0.99 -6.63
N PRO A 494 6.05 -0.08 -7.57
CA PRO A 494 7.33 -0.13 -8.28
C PRO A 494 8.49 0.21 -7.34
N VAL A 495 9.69 -0.25 -7.70
CA VAL A 495 10.94 0.10 -7.02
C VAL A 495 11.07 1.62 -6.83
N GLY A 496 11.41 2.05 -5.61
CA GLY A 496 11.56 3.44 -5.22
C GLY A 496 10.26 4.13 -4.77
N TRP A 497 9.14 3.40 -4.61
CA TRP A 497 7.88 3.97 -4.14
C TRP A 497 7.95 4.39 -2.66
N CYS A 498 8.54 3.56 -1.80
CA CYS A 498 8.81 3.89 -0.39
C CYS A 498 9.65 5.16 -0.28
N GLU A 499 10.67 5.30 -1.13
CA GLU A 499 11.55 6.47 -1.17
C GLU A 499 10.81 7.76 -1.54
N ILE A 500 9.97 7.77 -2.60
CA ILE A 500 9.21 8.99 -2.98
C ILE A 500 8.09 9.34 -1.99
N THR A 501 7.58 8.36 -1.24
CA THR A 501 6.46 8.56 -0.30
C THR A 501 6.90 8.79 1.14
N GLY A 502 8.18 8.54 1.46
CA GLY A 502 8.69 8.53 2.83
C GLY A 502 8.22 7.32 3.65
N TYR A 503 7.76 6.24 3.00
CA TYR A 503 7.38 5.00 3.67
C TYR A 503 8.61 4.13 3.96
N GLN A 504 8.58 3.34 5.03
CA GLN A 504 9.71 2.48 5.40
C GLN A 504 9.67 1.15 4.63
N LEU A 505 10.66 0.92 3.77
CA LEU A 505 10.91 -0.36 3.12
C LEU A 505 11.63 -1.33 4.07
N GLN A 506 11.19 -2.59 4.12
CA GLN A 506 11.88 -3.67 4.81
C GLN A 506 12.94 -4.29 3.87
N PRO A 507 14.18 -4.50 4.35
CA PRO A 507 15.24 -5.12 3.57
C PRO A 507 14.94 -6.61 3.32
N PRO A 508 15.55 -7.24 2.31
CA PRO A 508 15.65 -8.70 2.25
C PRO A 508 16.35 -9.22 3.51
N ILE A 509 15.88 -10.34 4.06
CA ILE A 509 16.65 -11.01 5.11
C ILE A 509 17.91 -11.59 4.47
N ALA A 510 19.07 -11.22 5.00
CA ALA A 510 20.31 -11.89 4.65
C ALA A 510 20.22 -13.33 5.14
N SER A 511 20.11 -14.28 4.21
CA SER A 511 20.27 -15.71 4.53
C SER A 511 21.58 -15.89 5.30
N GLU A 512 21.55 -16.53 6.47
CA GLU A 512 22.81 -17.02 7.05
C GLU A 512 23.53 -17.83 5.97
N PRO A 513 24.83 -17.61 5.75
CA PRO A 513 25.53 -18.25 4.65
C PRO A 513 25.44 -19.76 4.84
N ALA A 514 24.67 -20.41 3.95
CA ALA A 514 24.55 -21.85 3.90
C ALA A 514 25.97 -22.45 3.97
N PRO A 515 26.23 -23.44 4.85
CA PRO A 515 27.57 -23.99 4.99
C PRO A 515 28.08 -24.41 3.61
N ARG A 516 29.11 -23.71 3.11
CA ARG A 516 29.70 -24.01 1.81
C ARG A 516 30.06 -25.49 1.82
N GLU A 517 29.58 -26.25 0.84
CA GLU A 517 29.95 -27.65 0.70
C GLU A 517 31.47 -27.76 0.48
N GLU A 518 32.21 -27.99 1.57
CA GLU A 518 33.63 -28.30 1.47
C GLU A 518 33.77 -29.67 0.80
N ALA A 519 34.52 -29.70 -0.30
CA ALA A 519 34.87 -30.92 -1.02
C ALA A 519 35.43 -32.01 -0.07
N PRO A 520 35.13 -33.29 -0.30
CA PRO A 520 35.26 -34.34 0.71
C PRO A 520 36.72 -34.58 1.14
N LYS A 521 37.04 -34.16 2.37
CA LYS A 521 38.31 -34.47 3.04
C LYS A 521 38.22 -35.83 3.76
N LYS A 522 39.25 -36.65 3.56
CA LYS A 522 39.33 -38.05 4.02
C LYS A 522 39.20 -38.18 5.56
N PRO A 523 38.58 -39.26 6.07
CA PRO A 523 38.36 -39.44 7.50
C PRO A 523 39.66 -39.66 8.28
N LYS A 524 39.78 -39.05 9.46
CA LYS A 524 40.76 -39.40 10.50
C LYS A 524 40.02 -39.74 11.80
N LEU A 525 40.58 -40.70 12.55
CA LEU A 525 39.87 -41.40 13.62
C LEU A 525 39.59 -40.55 14.87
N LEU A 526 38.54 -40.97 15.58
CA LEU A 526 38.09 -40.46 16.89
C LEU A 526 39.16 -40.59 18.00
N GLY A 527 39.29 -39.55 18.82
CA GLY A 527 39.78 -39.60 20.20
C GLY A 527 38.70 -39.05 21.14
N LYS A 528 38.40 -39.75 22.25
CA LYS A 528 37.20 -39.51 23.10
C LYS A 528 37.47 -38.64 24.34
N LYS A 529 36.36 -38.09 24.88
CA LYS A 529 36.15 -37.35 26.16
C LYS A 529 36.31 -35.82 26.02
N SER A 530 35.46 -34.98 26.61
CA SER A 530 34.39 -35.21 27.59
C SER A 530 33.05 -34.56 27.19
N MET A 531 31.94 -35.25 27.48
CA MET A 531 30.56 -34.80 27.27
C MET A 531 29.99 -34.43 28.64
N PHE A 532 30.13 -33.18 29.12
CA PHE A 532 29.42 -32.72 30.33
C PHE A 532 29.23 -31.20 30.54
N ASP A 533 29.44 -30.34 29.53
CA ASP A 533 29.31 -28.87 29.69
C ASP A 533 28.43 -28.16 28.62
N TYR A 534 27.59 -28.91 27.88
CA TYR A 534 26.81 -28.34 26.76
C TYR A 534 25.32 -28.69 26.79
N LEU A 535 24.72 -28.66 27.99
CA LEU A 535 23.31 -29.06 28.20
C LEU A 535 22.51 -28.10 29.11
N GLN A 536 22.90 -26.83 29.21
CA GLN A 536 22.24 -25.86 30.12
C GLN A 536 21.76 -24.53 29.49
N HIS A 537 21.94 -24.31 28.18
CA HIS A 537 21.41 -23.10 27.52
C HIS A 537 20.86 -23.33 26.10
N ARG A 538 19.75 -24.09 25.96
CA ARG A 538 18.72 -23.90 24.90
C ARG A 538 17.41 -24.65 25.25
N THR A 539 16.56 -24.03 26.06
CA THR A 539 15.15 -24.44 26.27
C THR A 539 14.24 -23.22 26.36
N LEU A 540 14.13 -22.49 25.25
CA LEU A 540 13.11 -21.49 24.85
C LEU A 540 13.52 -21.11 23.41
N PRO A 541 12.66 -21.29 22.38
CA PRO A 541 11.31 -20.69 22.37
C PRO A 541 10.17 -21.60 21.83
N LEU A 542 10.18 -22.93 22.03
CA LEU A 542 8.98 -23.75 21.67
C LEU A 542 7.80 -23.59 22.66
N ALA A 543 8.06 -23.24 23.92
CA ALA A 543 7.02 -23.13 24.95
C ALA A 543 6.11 -21.90 24.78
N LEU A 544 6.58 -20.83 24.13
CA LEU A 544 5.78 -19.63 23.87
C LEU A 544 4.82 -19.85 22.69
N LEU A 545 5.29 -20.43 21.58
CA LEU A 545 4.45 -20.81 20.44
C LEU A 545 3.34 -21.80 20.84
N LEU A 546 3.65 -22.83 21.65
CA LEU A 546 2.63 -23.75 22.17
C LEU A 546 1.65 -23.08 23.14
N ALA A 547 2.07 -22.08 23.91
CA ALA A 547 1.19 -21.36 24.83
C ALA A 547 0.20 -20.43 24.11
N GLU A 548 0.53 -19.92 22.92
CA GLU A 548 -0.41 -19.16 22.09
C GLU A 548 -1.34 -20.08 21.28
N PHE A 549 -0.81 -21.16 20.70
CA PHE A 549 -1.61 -22.15 20.00
C PHE A 549 -2.68 -22.80 20.90
N LEU A 550 -2.34 -23.09 22.17
CA LEU A 550 -3.29 -23.67 23.13
C LEU A 550 -4.32 -22.67 23.68
N LYS A 551 -4.05 -21.36 23.66
CA LYS A 551 -5.05 -20.34 24.01
C LYS A 551 -6.19 -20.27 22.97
N PHE A 552 -5.86 -20.47 21.69
CA PHE A 552 -6.85 -20.44 20.61
C PHE A 552 -7.81 -21.65 20.62
N ILE A 553 -7.33 -22.82 21.07
CA ILE A 553 -8.12 -24.08 21.01
C ILE A 553 -9.18 -24.16 22.14
N PHE A 554 -8.99 -23.50 23.29
CA PHE A 554 -9.80 -23.74 24.49
C PHE A 554 -11.05 -22.85 24.68
N VAL A 555 -11.40 -21.97 23.73
CA VAL A 555 -12.50 -20.98 23.90
C VAL A 555 -13.85 -21.41 23.27
N ARG A 556 -13.99 -22.65 22.75
CA ARG A 556 -15.27 -23.14 22.16
C ARG A 556 -15.72 -24.53 22.62
N ILE A 557 -16.11 -24.68 23.89
CA ILE A 557 -17.00 -25.77 24.35
C ILE A 557 -18.08 -25.21 25.31
N PRO A 558 -19.35 -25.09 24.87
CA PRO A 558 -20.49 -24.85 25.76
C PRO A 558 -21.23 -26.16 26.06
N ILE A 559 -20.96 -26.80 27.20
CA ILE A 559 -21.78 -27.94 27.67
C ILE A 559 -22.89 -27.43 28.60
N LEU A 560 -24.14 -27.70 28.20
CA LEU A 560 -25.36 -27.31 28.90
C LEU A 560 -25.56 -28.07 30.22
N ARG A 561 -26.25 -27.40 31.17
CA ARG A 561 -26.80 -28.01 32.38
C ARG A 561 -27.97 -28.94 32.06
N PHE A 562 -28.05 -30.07 32.76
CA PHE A 562 -29.20 -30.67 33.50
C PHE A 562 -28.67 -32.05 33.97
N ILE A 563 -28.75 -32.50 35.24
CA ILE A 563 -29.92 -32.82 36.07
C ILE A 563 -29.53 -32.78 37.58
N ARG A 564 -30.48 -32.45 38.46
CA ARG A 564 -30.57 -32.78 39.91
C ARG A 564 -31.89 -33.56 40.11
N PRO A 565 -32.15 -34.35 41.18
CA PRO A 565 -31.69 -34.21 42.59
C PRO A 565 -31.11 -35.54 43.18
N LEU A 566 -30.60 -35.65 44.42
CA LEU A 566 -31.30 -35.65 45.73
C LEU A 566 -30.32 -35.50 46.94
N LEU A 567 -30.90 -35.30 48.14
CA LEU A 567 -30.33 -35.02 49.48
C LEU A 567 -29.98 -36.31 50.29
N PRO A 568 -29.51 -36.27 51.58
CA PRO A 568 -28.64 -35.31 52.31
C PRO A 568 -27.57 -35.95 53.26
N ALA A 569 -26.75 -35.10 53.91
CA ALA A 569 -26.00 -35.33 55.18
C ALA A 569 -24.84 -36.37 55.14
N SER A 570 -23.84 -36.39 56.03
CA SER A 570 -23.57 -35.65 57.29
C SER A 570 -22.06 -35.53 57.59
N HIS A 571 -21.64 -34.36 58.11
CA HIS A 571 -20.60 -34.08 59.16
C HIS A 571 -19.29 -34.91 59.38
N PRO A 572 -18.26 -34.34 60.07
CA PRO A 572 -16.86 -34.54 59.68
C PRO A 572 -15.96 -35.13 60.80
N ARG A 573 -14.63 -35.15 60.59
CA ARG A 573 -13.58 -34.47 61.42
C ARG A 573 -12.19 -35.14 61.31
N HIS A 574 -11.17 -34.38 61.77
CA HIS A 574 -9.88 -34.81 62.34
C HIS A 574 -8.80 -35.39 61.40
N HIS A 575 -7.49 -35.10 61.59
CA HIS A 575 -6.79 -33.95 62.19
C HIS A 575 -5.25 -34.10 61.97
N SER A 576 -4.52 -32.98 61.78
CA SER A 576 -3.16 -32.64 62.32
C SER A 576 -2.07 -33.72 62.55
N HIS A 577 -0.78 -33.53 62.24
CA HIS A 577 0.20 -32.50 62.67
C HIS A 577 1.46 -32.57 61.73
N ALA A 578 2.50 -31.71 61.72
CA ALA A 578 3.11 -30.89 62.79
C ALA A 578 3.88 -29.62 62.31
N ILE A 579 4.29 -28.79 63.29
CA ILE A 579 4.82 -27.39 63.27
C ILE A 579 5.81 -27.28 64.47
N PRO A 580 7.05 -26.70 64.45
CA PRO A 580 7.28 -25.22 64.40
C PRO A 580 8.63 -24.61 63.90
N GLU A 581 8.59 -23.29 63.56
CA GLU A 581 9.62 -22.22 63.80
C GLU A 581 11.06 -22.26 63.21
N LYS A 582 11.63 -21.15 62.71
CA LYS A 582 12.10 -19.92 63.43
C LYS A 582 12.23 -18.71 62.46
N LYS A 583 11.71 -17.50 62.78
CA LYS A 583 12.33 -16.35 63.52
C LYS A 583 13.60 -15.75 62.85
N MET A 584 13.86 -14.43 62.80
CA MET A 584 13.13 -13.18 63.16
C MET A 584 14.04 -11.95 62.82
N VAL A 585 13.49 -10.73 62.65
CA VAL A 585 14.03 -9.36 62.96
C VAL A 585 13.34 -8.34 62.01
N LYS A 586 12.31 -7.59 62.46
CA LYS A 586 12.34 -6.23 63.08
C LYS A 586 12.74 -5.09 62.12
N LYS A 587 12.22 -3.85 62.19
CA LYS A 587 11.06 -3.24 62.91
C LYS A 587 11.03 -1.72 62.62
N LYS A 588 9.90 -1.16 62.15
CA LYS A 588 9.25 0.11 62.57
C LYS A 588 8.14 0.47 61.55
N LEU A 589 6.84 0.47 61.90
CA LEU A 589 6.12 1.43 62.77
C LEU A 589 5.94 2.78 62.03
N ALA A 590 4.84 3.08 61.32
CA ALA A 590 3.40 3.13 61.68
C ALA A 590 2.97 4.42 62.43
N ASN A 591 1.66 4.71 62.38
CA ASN A 591 0.91 5.75 63.11
C ASN A 591 0.92 7.18 62.45
N LEU A 592 -0.14 8.01 62.51
CA LEU A 592 -1.47 7.86 63.13
C LEU A 592 -2.53 8.86 62.55
N ILE A 593 -3.81 8.44 62.56
CA ILE A 593 -5.09 9.15 62.87
C ILE A 593 -5.16 10.70 62.80
N SER A 594 -6.23 11.23 62.18
CA SER A 594 -7.12 12.34 62.65
C SER A 594 -7.98 12.90 61.49
N LYS A 595 -9.30 13.19 61.54
CA LYS A 595 -10.37 13.10 62.57
C LYS A 595 -11.77 13.28 61.91
N ASN A 596 -12.81 12.78 62.60
CA ASN A 596 -14.17 13.32 62.76
C ASN A 596 -15.18 13.49 61.58
N LEU A 597 -16.27 12.70 61.69
CA LEU A 597 -17.68 12.92 61.31
C LEU A 597 -18.36 14.02 62.21
N PRO A 598 -19.71 14.26 62.19
CA PRO A 598 -20.76 14.53 61.16
C PRO A 598 -21.61 15.80 61.58
N PRO A 599 -22.95 16.01 61.38
CA PRO A 599 -24.04 15.34 60.62
C PRO A 599 -24.99 16.38 59.87
N PRO A 600 -26.33 16.20 59.62
CA PRO A 600 -26.97 16.72 58.38
C PRO A 600 -28.30 17.50 58.56
N ARG A 601 -29.02 17.75 57.44
CA ARG A 601 -30.47 18.06 57.20
C ARG A 601 -30.61 19.26 56.24
N ALA A 602 -31.52 19.41 55.27
CA ALA A 602 -32.69 18.70 54.71
C ALA A 602 -33.86 19.71 54.56
N ARG A 603 -34.39 19.91 53.34
CA ARG A 603 -35.86 19.98 53.04
C ARG A 603 -36.17 20.29 51.57
N GLN A 604 -37.34 19.81 51.14
CA GLN A 604 -37.95 19.99 49.82
C GLN A 604 -38.72 21.32 49.71
N ARG A 605 -38.99 21.79 48.48
CA ARG A 605 -40.34 22.21 48.01
C ARG A 605 -40.40 22.52 46.51
N SER A 606 -41.41 21.96 45.84
CA SER A 606 -42.09 22.46 44.62
C SER A 606 -43.52 22.92 45.06
N PRO A 607 -44.51 23.29 44.21
CA PRO A 607 -44.57 23.40 42.72
C PRO A 607 -45.22 24.72 42.20
N GLY A 608 -45.52 24.84 40.88
CA GLY A 608 -46.45 25.88 40.38
C GLY A 608 -46.54 26.16 38.86
N SER A 609 -47.61 25.66 38.22
CA SER A 609 -48.42 26.25 37.11
C SER A 609 -47.82 26.76 35.77
N ASP A 610 -48.20 26.04 34.70
CA ASP A 610 -48.59 26.52 33.34
C ASP A 610 -49.97 27.27 33.37
N PRO A 611 -50.60 27.77 32.25
CA PRO A 611 -50.16 27.93 30.85
C PRO A 611 -50.53 29.30 30.19
N SER A 612 -50.19 29.51 28.89
CA SER A 612 -51.17 29.81 27.79
C SER A 612 -50.64 30.59 26.56
N LEU A 613 -51.00 30.08 25.38
CA LEU A 613 -51.45 30.78 24.15
C LEU A 613 -50.79 32.08 23.68
N LYS A 614 -50.18 32.03 22.47
CA LYS A 614 -50.85 32.53 21.25
C LYS A 614 -50.18 32.01 19.97
N ALA A 615 -51.01 31.65 19.00
CA ALA A 615 -50.63 31.51 17.60
C ALA A 615 -51.10 32.76 16.84
N GLU A 616 -50.49 33.07 15.70
CA GLU A 616 -51.17 33.74 14.60
C GLU A 616 -50.56 33.29 13.26
N GLU A 617 -51.42 33.11 12.26
CA GLU A 617 -51.14 32.51 10.95
C GLU A 617 -51.06 33.57 9.83
N LEU A 618 -50.92 33.06 8.59
CA LEU A 618 -51.30 33.63 7.29
C LEU A 618 -50.21 34.33 6.48
N GLY A 619 -50.15 33.90 5.22
CA GLY A 619 -49.17 34.29 4.21
C GLY A 619 -49.09 33.23 3.10
N ASP A 620 -50.26 32.78 2.63
CA ASP A 620 -50.41 31.89 1.48
C ASP A 620 -50.16 32.71 0.20
N ASP A 621 -49.48 32.13 -0.79
CA ASP A 621 -49.66 32.48 -2.20
C ASP A 621 -48.95 31.46 -3.10
N SER A 622 -49.76 30.79 -3.92
CA SER A 622 -49.34 29.88 -4.98
C SER A 622 -48.82 30.65 -6.19
N GLU A 623 -47.75 30.17 -6.83
CA GLU A 623 -47.80 29.90 -8.29
C GLU A 623 -46.58 29.10 -8.78
N SER A 624 -46.85 28.13 -9.64
CA SER A 624 -45.89 27.58 -10.60
C SER A 624 -46.50 27.79 -11.98
N PRO A 625 -45.69 27.99 -13.03
CA PRO A 625 -45.42 26.81 -13.86
C PRO A 625 -44.02 26.74 -14.49
N PHE A 626 -43.77 25.59 -15.10
CA PHE A 626 -42.67 25.31 -16.04
C PHE A 626 -42.60 26.32 -17.21
N PRO A 627 -41.49 26.31 -17.96
CA PRO A 627 -41.63 25.66 -19.28
C PRO A 627 -40.63 24.52 -19.50
N ALA A 628 -41.09 23.52 -20.25
CA ALA A 628 -40.30 22.40 -20.71
C ALA A 628 -39.94 22.55 -22.20
N THR A 629 -39.06 21.65 -22.68
CA THR A 629 -38.90 21.22 -24.09
C THR A 629 -38.28 22.23 -25.10
N PRO A 630 -37.72 21.75 -26.24
CA PRO A 630 -37.81 20.40 -26.79
C PRO A 630 -36.51 19.62 -27.05
N PHE A 631 -36.69 18.30 -27.10
CA PHE A 631 -35.82 17.36 -27.82
C PHE A 631 -35.71 17.73 -29.31
N PHE A 632 -34.56 17.43 -29.93
CA PHE A 632 -34.54 16.94 -31.30
C PHE A 632 -33.49 15.84 -31.44
N CYS A 633 -33.92 14.66 -31.91
CA CYS A 633 -33.05 13.55 -32.28
C CYS A 633 -32.90 13.52 -33.80
N GLN A 634 -31.65 13.45 -34.29
CA GLN A 634 -31.16 12.94 -35.58
C GLN A 634 -29.74 13.52 -35.77
N GLY A 635 -28.71 12.76 -36.14
CA GLY A 635 -28.59 11.31 -36.28
C GLY A 635 -27.12 10.93 -36.54
N LEU A 636 -26.82 9.63 -36.38
CA LEU A 636 -25.76 8.86 -37.05
C LEU A 636 -24.48 9.60 -37.50
N ASP A 637 -23.35 9.27 -36.85
CA ASP A 637 -22.17 8.82 -37.61
C ASP A 637 -21.21 8.00 -36.72
N ALA A 638 -20.61 6.96 -37.28
CA ALA A 638 -19.74 6.00 -36.58
C ALA A 638 -18.33 5.98 -37.19
N PRO A 639 -17.25 5.91 -36.39
CA PRO A 639 -15.92 5.65 -36.91
C PRO A 639 -15.74 4.15 -37.23
N SER A 640 -15.40 3.86 -38.48
CA SER A 640 -15.23 2.52 -39.03
C SER A 640 -14.12 1.68 -38.38
N TYR A 641 -14.44 0.44 -38.00
CA TYR A 641 -13.44 -0.62 -37.77
C TYR A 641 -12.76 -0.99 -39.10
N ARG A 642 -11.43 -0.81 -39.18
CA ARG A 642 -10.64 -1.30 -40.32
C ARG A 642 -10.22 -2.76 -40.08
N ARG A 643 -10.96 -3.72 -40.64
CA ARG A 643 -10.44 -5.09 -40.82
C ARG A 643 -9.39 -5.08 -41.93
N SER A 644 -8.16 -5.49 -41.60
CA SER A 644 -7.18 -5.92 -42.59
C SER A 644 -7.05 -7.44 -42.55
N SER A 645 -7.61 -8.12 -43.55
CA SER A 645 -7.41 -9.56 -43.75
C SER A 645 -6.72 -9.83 -45.08
N THR A 646 -5.68 -10.66 -45.01
CA THR A 646 -5.13 -11.50 -46.09
C THR A 646 -4.69 -10.84 -47.41
N LYS A 647 -3.37 -10.86 -47.63
CA LYS A 647 -2.84 -11.59 -48.78
C LYS A 647 -1.48 -12.21 -48.46
N THR A 648 -1.46 -13.53 -48.41
CA THR A 648 -0.27 -14.36 -48.49
C THR A 648 0.29 -14.33 -49.92
N THR A 649 1.61 -14.22 -50.04
CA THR A 649 2.35 -14.57 -51.26
C THR A 649 3.50 -15.48 -50.86
N SER A 650 3.34 -16.76 -51.13
CA SER A 650 4.42 -17.74 -51.21
C SER A 650 5.30 -17.45 -52.42
N GLN A 651 6.62 -17.54 -52.26
CA GLN A 651 7.48 -17.94 -53.37
C GLN A 651 8.74 -18.63 -52.83
N ASP A 652 9.05 -19.78 -53.44
CA ASP A 652 10.15 -20.66 -53.07
C ASP A 652 11.49 -20.17 -53.63
N SER A 653 12.56 -20.32 -52.83
CA SER A 653 13.92 -20.71 -53.26
C SER A 653 14.84 -20.91 -52.05
#